data_AF-A0A8B8B530-F1
#
_entry.id   AF-A0A8B8B530-F1
#
_cell.length_a   1.000
_cell.length_b   1.000
_cell.length_c   1.000
_cell.angle_alpha   90.00
_cell.angle_beta   90.00
_cell.angle_gamma   90.00
#
_symmetry.space_group_name_H-M   'P 1'
#
loop_
_entity.id
_entity.type
_entity.pdbx_description
1 polymer ?
#
loop_
_entity_poly.entity_id
_entity_poly.type
_entity_poly.pdbx_seq_one_letter_code
_entity_poly.pdbx_strand_id
1 'polypeptide(L)'
;MATAAEYSEETSQSKPDSPVHEEEYEHVRIRFQYLKSTRSVKDCFVGRLPKYINPCKDEDILKGEGNSYSIYNVTYDQEFIISRPLSLEKDVCNEWFSNRPPSEDMAWMEIIRKKRSYPKSAKYGMKFSFRGVRIVGGSMTSPNTFVGHWKLLATNDRYEHMEVSVQAESLKVNIEKHFDIDDLFDTNDVFHFKLEVAFESLHDTIIVHKTSTCLVMVLNLKSSPKIYKQTPGRTVTAIGIQTGFENVGCVNTYCIEFDLCRHELTEIELLLARFIFCGFHVAYANLKTTFVNSACPAIALATDDFEVAYAWQCVQSIGYKVTDQLSPEIKRYIEQLCREKASQIAQIFYNLAVRLIEKPFFFFREELDLIIQRTTKTVNAKKDVPSHCSLAARVMLTPTKLIYLPKEPVFQNRILRQYGEDYFIKVLIRDDDFEKLSNVQSRALDNILDRMKEIFKEGFNIHDRHYEFLGCSNCQLREHSFWFFHPHDDINAQGIRKSSGDLSSEMCIASYISRFGLCFSSTQRTVDVDKDCVEYIKDVTNDKYCFTDGIGCISPHLAKRVAKELHIYPVPSAFQIRFGGCKGVVAQNPALGNEKDALCIRSSMKKFESDSRNLEILEVTRPGRLHLNRQVIMLLSGLGVPDHVFLNLQEEILIDMAEMLLDDEKALSALLEDTDSTRQRANYDGYFR
;
A
#
# COMPACT_ATOMS: atom_id res chain seq x y z
N MET A 1 43.04 26.58 -18.21
CA MET A 1 44.25 26.63 -17.36
C MET A 1 44.35 25.24 -16.73
N ALA A 2 45.04 24.29 -17.38
CA ALA A 2 46.43 23.88 -17.09
C ALA A 2 46.55 23.48 -15.61
N THR A 3 46.82 22.23 -15.21
CA THR A 3 47.87 21.30 -15.68
C THR A 3 47.59 19.83 -15.32
N ALA A 4 48.22 18.93 -16.08
CA ALA A 4 48.26 17.49 -15.93
C ALA A 4 49.46 17.01 -15.07
N ALA A 5 49.46 15.70 -14.76
CA ALA A 5 50.55 14.86 -14.24
C ALA A 5 50.85 15.01 -12.72
N GLU A 6 51.24 14.00 -11.93
CA GLU A 6 52.07 12.81 -12.18
C GLU A 6 51.68 11.61 -11.31
N TYR A 7 51.89 10.41 -11.87
CA TYR A 7 52.05 9.13 -11.16
C TYR A 7 53.41 9.12 -10.45
N SER A 8 53.45 8.75 -9.17
CA SER A 8 54.69 8.37 -8.48
C SER A 8 54.58 6.93 -7.97
N GLU A 9 55.30 6.03 -8.64
CA GLU A 9 55.75 4.74 -8.11
C GLU A 9 56.69 4.97 -6.93
N GLU A 10 56.36 4.43 -5.76
CA GLU A 10 57.34 4.25 -4.67
C GLU A 10 57.64 2.75 -4.49
N THR A 11 58.76 2.39 -5.11
CA THR A 11 59.85 1.56 -4.58
C THR A 11 59.53 0.52 -3.50
N SER A 12 59.75 -0.72 -3.91
CA SER A 12 60.03 -1.91 -3.10
C SER A 12 61.16 -1.68 -2.08
N GLN A 13 60.84 -1.86 -0.80
CA GLN A 13 61.80 -2.30 0.21
C GLN A 13 61.24 -3.51 0.94
N SER A 14 61.91 -4.64 0.76
CA SER A 14 61.71 -5.89 1.48
C SER A 14 62.02 -5.71 2.97
N LYS A 15 61.05 -6.07 3.82
CA LYS A 15 61.28 -6.44 5.22
C LYS A 15 60.83 -7.90 5.41
N PRO A 16 61.57 -8.69 6.21
CA PRO A 16 61.40 -10.14 6.26
C PRO A 16 60.11 -10.53 6.97
N ASP A 17 59.53 -11.63 6.48
CA ASP A 17 58.42 -12.36 7.06
C ASP A 17 58.57 -12.54 8.58
N SER A 18 57.57 -12.07 9.31
CA SER A 18 57.20 -12.62 10.61
C SER A 18 55.70 -12.91 10.55
N PRO A 19 55.25 -14.16 10.72
CA PRO A 19 53.84 -14.48 10.69
C PRO A 19 53.24 -14.06 12.04
N VAL A 20 52.85 -12.80 12.15
CA VAL A 20 51.89 -12.40 13.18
C VAL A 20 50.54 -12.88 12.66
N HIS A 21 50.09 -14.03 13.16
CA HIS A 21 48.68 -14.37 13.12
C HIS A 21 47.94 -13.29 13.94
N GLU A 22 47.54 -12.20 13.28
CA GLU A 22 46.48 -11.34 13.81
C GLU A 22 45.24 -12.21 13.91
N GLU A 23 44.91 -12.67 15.10
CA GLU A 23 43.61 -13.24 15.41
C GLU A 23 42.58 -12.16 15.03
N GLU A 24 41.87 -12.33 13.91
CA GLU A 24 40.82 -11.40 13.47
C GLU A 24 39.68 -11.41 14.50
N TYR A 25 39.72 -10.46 15.44
CA TYR A 25 38.65 -10.24 16.39
C TYR A 25 37.46 -9.57 15.69
N GLU A 26 36.31 -10.24 15.67
CA GLU A 26 35.06 -9.69 15.14
C GLU A 26 34.16 -9.19 16.28
N HIS A 27 33.63 -7.97 16.12
CA HIS A 27 32.58 -7.44 16.98
C HIS A 27 31.21 -7.85 16.43
N VAL A 28 30.41 -8.51 17.27
CA VAL A 28 29.05 -8.95 16.93
C VAL A 28 28.10 -8.50 18.03
N ARG A 29 26.91 -8.09 17.62
CA ARG A 29 25.87 -7.64 18.53
C ARG A 29 24.74 -8.67 18.53
N ILE A 30 24.37 -9.16 19.71
CA ILE A 30 23.27 -10.13 19.86
C ILE A 30 22.12 -9.43 20.57
N ARG A 31 20.97 -9.39 19.89
CA ARG A 31 19.76 -8.74 20.37
C ARG A 31 18.69 -9.77 20.69
N PHE A 32 18.11 -9.67 21.87
CA PHE A 32 16.97 -10.46 22.30
C PHE A 32 15.74 -9.57 22.40
N GLN A 33 14.68 -9.94 21.69
CA GLN A 33 13.41 -9.21 21.70
C GLN A 33 12.31 -10.05 22.36
N TYR A 34 11.24 -9.39 22.83
CA TYR A 34 10.10 -10.03 23.48
C TYR A 34 10.50 -10.85 24.71
N LEU A 35 11.32 -10.28 25.59
CA LEU A 35 11.63 -10.84 26.90
C LEU A 35 10.66 -10.32 27.97
N LYS A 36 10.43 -11.12 29.02
CA LYS A 36 9.84 -10.67 30.29
C LYS A 36 10.88 -10.05 31.20
N SER A 37 12.09 -10.60 31.23
CA SER A 37 13.16 -10.17 32.12
C SER A 37 14.53 -10.22 31.46
N THR A 38 15.35 -9.19 31.68
CA THR A 38 16.75 -9.18 31.24
C THR A 38 17.62 -10.17 32.00
N ARG A 39 17.23 -10.57 33.23
CA ARG A 39 17.98 -11.55 34.04
C ARG A 39 18.08 -12.90 33.33
N SER A 40 17.03 -13.27 32.60
CA SER A 40 16.97 -14.52 31.84
C SER A 40 18.14 -14.65 30.86
N VAL A 41 18.55 -13.55 30.21
CA VAL A 41 19.70 -13.57 29.29
C VAL A 41 21.02 -13.62 30.05
N LYS A 42 21.19 -12.80 31.09
CA LYS A 42 22.44 -12.76 31.87
C LYS A 42 22.74 -14.10 32.54
N ASP A 43 21.73 -14.70 33.16
CA ASP A 43 21.89 -15.90 34.00
C ASP A 43 21.93 -17.20 33.17
N CYS A 44 21.21 -17.25 32.05
CA CYS A 44 21.04 -18.48 31.27
C CYS A 44 21.82 -18.52 29.96
N PHE A 45 22.34 -17.39 29.47
CA PHE A 45 23.05 -17.31 28.19
C PHE A 45 24.48 -16.79 28.34
N VAL A 46 24.67 -15.55 28.83
CA VAL A 46 26.00 -14.89 28.82
C VAL A 46 27.05 -15.71 29.57
N GLY A 47 26.71 -16.26 30.73
CA GLY A 47 27.64 -17.04 31.55
C GLY A 47 27.99 -18.44 31.00
N ARG A 48 27.31 -18.90 29.95
CA ARG A 48 27.47 -20.26 29.38
C ARG A 48 28.03 -20.25 27.97
N LEU A 49 28.21 -19.07 27.38
CA LEU A 49 28.80 -18.95 26.05
C LEU A 49 30.23 -19.53 26.00
N PRO A 50 30.62 -20.12 24.85
CA PRO A 50 31.99 -20.56 24.64
C PRO A 50 33.02 -19.45 24.91
N LYS A 51 34.19 -19.81 25.45
CA LYS A 51 35.27 -18.85 25.82
C LYS A 51 35.78 -17.96 24.67
N TYR A 52 35.49 -18.33 23.42
CA TYR A 52 35.88 -17.55 22.25
C TYR A 52 34.89 -16.40 21.95
N ILE A 53 33.75 -16.33 22.66
CA ILE A 53 32.73 -15.28 22.59
C ILE A 53 32.76 -14.53 23.93
N ASN A 54 33.34 -13.33 23.95
CA ASN A 54 33.52 -12.56 25.17
C ASN A 54 32.61 -11.32 25.17
N PRO A 55 31.76 -11.11 26.20
CA PRO A 55 30.90 -9.93 26.27
C PRO A 55 31.72 -8.65 26.47
N CYS A 56 31.36 -7.59 25.73
CA CYS A 56 31.83 -6.23 25.95
C CYS A 56 31.13 -5.59 27.15
N LYS A 57 31.62 -4.43 27.60
CA LYS A 57 30.95 -3.66 28.67
C LYS A 57 29.68 -2.96 28.20
N ASP A 58 29.49 -2.80 26.89
CA ASP A 58 28.36 -2.08 26.31
C ASP A 58 27.13 -3.00 26.25
N GLU A 59 26.20 -2.78 27.19
CA GLU A 59 24.87 -3.37 27.22
C GLU A 59 23.79 -2.30 27.04
N ASP A 60 22.86 -2.53 26.13
CA ASP A 60 21.71 -1.65 25.89
C ASP A 60 20.42 -2.39 26.29
N ILE A 61 19.68 -1.83 27.24
CA ILE A 61 18.41 -2.39 27.71
C ILE A 61 17.30 -1.41 27.38
N LEU A 62 16.41 -1.82 26.48
CA LEU A 62 15.22 -1.05 26.10
C LEU A 62 13.97 -1.68 26.71
N LYS A 63 13.12 -0.85 27.31
CA LYS A 63 11.80 -1.23 27.81
C LYS A 63 10.76 -0.29 27.25
N GLY A 64 9.68 -0.81 26.66
CA GLY A 64 8.55 0.02 26.21
C GLY A 64 7.99 -0.33 24.84
N GLU A 65 7.18 0.60 24.31
CA GLU A 65 6.12 0.36 23.31
C GLU A 65 6.58 -0.09 21.92
N GLY A 66 7.84 0.11 21.54
CA GLY A 66 8.32 -0.14 20.16
C GLY A 66 8.24 -1.60 19.72
N ASN A 67 8.72 -2.53 20.57
CA ASN A 67 8.83 -3.97 20.27
C ASN A 67 8.26 -4.81 21.42
N SER A 68 7.03 -4.50 21.85
CA SER A 68 6.35 -5.22 22.93
C SER A 68 5.24 -6.13 22.38
N TYR A 69 5.08 -7.28 23.02
CA TYR A 69 3.96 -8.19 22.82
C TYR A 69 3.43 -8.61 24.19
N SER A 70 2.32 -8.02 24.64
CA SER A 70 1.81 -8.22 25.98
C SER A 70 2.84 -8.00 27.09
N ILE A 71 2.95 -8.93 28.04
CA ILE A 71 3.91 -8.87 29.14
C ILE A 71 5.39 -8.99 28.67
N TYR A 72 5.64 -9.25 27.39
CA TYR A 72 6.97 -9.35 26.80
C TYR A 72 7.36 -8.01 26.17
N ASN A 73 7.89 -7.10 26.98
CA ASN A 73 8.15 -5.70 26.60
C ASN A 73 9.61 -5.26 26.79
N VAL A 74 10.51 -6.24 26.94
CA VAL A 74 11.93 -6.02 27.18
C VAL A 74 12.72 -6.44 25.95
N THR A 75 13.61 -5.55 25.51
CA THR A 75 14.66 -5.83 24.53
C THR A 75 16.01 -5.72 25.23
N TYR A 76 16.84 -6.75 25.08
CA TYR A 76 18.20 -6.80 25.62
C TYR A 76 19.19 -6.89 24.46
N ASP A 77 20.15 -5.97 24.39
CA ASP A 77 21.14 -5.91 23.32
C ASP A 77 22.54 -5.87 23.94
N GLN A 78 23.44 -6.71 23.45
CA GLN A 78 24.78 -6.89 24.02
C GLN A 78 25.81 -7.09 22.91
N GLU A 79 26.91 -6.35 23.02
CA GLU A 79 28.05 -6.51 22.12
C GLU A 79 29.03 -7.57 22.65
N PHE A 80 29.61 -8.36 21.73
CA PHE A 80 30.56 -9.43 21.98
C PHE A 80 31.77 -9.32 21.04
N ILE A 81 32.94 -9.71 21.54
CA ILE A 81 34.17 -9.88 20.77
C ILE A 81 34.40 -11.38 20.54
N ILE A 82 34.66 -11.75 19.29
CA ILE A 82 34.70 -13.15 18.85
C ILE A 82 36.01 -13.41 18.13
N SER A 83 36.72 -14.48 18.53
CA SER A 83 37.97 -14.92 17.88
C SER A 83 37.79 -16.08 16.88
N ARG A 84 36.59 -16.67 16.79
CA ARG A 84 36.23 -17.74 15.84
C ARG A 84 34.87 -17.51 15.17
N PRO A 85 34.82 -16.89 13.98
CA PRO A 85 33.57 -16.47 13.34
C PRO A 85 32.79 -17.56 12.58
N LEU A 86 33.38 -18.74 12.33
CA LEU A 86 32.81 -19.76 11.43
C LEU A 86 31.66 -20.60 12.01
N SER A 87 31.52 -20.69 13.34
CA SER A 87 30.47 -21.49 14.01
C SER A 87 29.54 -20.68 14.91
N LEU A 88 29.62 -19.34 14.81
CA LEU A 88 28.99 -18.43 15.75
C LEU A 88 27.48 -18.65 15.85
N GLU A 89 26.78 -18.59 14.73
CA GLU A 89 25.32 -18.66 14.68
C GLU A 89 24.83 -20.00 15.27
N LYS A 90 25.52 -21.09 14.96
CA LYS A 90 25.19 -22.42 15.48
C LYS A 90 25.38 -22.48 17.00
N ASP A 91 26.52 -22.03 17.50
CA ASP A 91 26.85 -22.14 18.92
C ASP A 91 25.97 -21.22 19.77
N VAL A 92 25.72 -19.99 19.30
CA VAL A 92 24.83 -19.01 19.96
C VAL A 92 23.37 -19.48 19.96
N CYS A 93 22.85 -19.97 18.82
CA CYS A 93 21.49 -20.51 18.78
C CYS A 93 21.35 -21.73 19.70
N ASN A 94 22.30 -22.67 19.64
CA ASN A 94 22.25 -23.86 20.48
C ASN A 94 22.25 -23.50 21.96
N GLU A 95 23.11 -22.57 22.39
CA GLU A 95 23.21 -22.17 23.79
C GLU A 95 21.92 -21.51 24.28
N TRP A 96 21.36 -20.58 23.50
CA TRP A 96 20.10 -19.94 23.86
C TRP A 96 18.94 -20.93 23.90
N PHE A 97 18.66 -21.64 22.81
CA PHE A 97 17.45 -22.47 22.73
C PHE A 97 17.49 -23.72 23.61
N SER A 98 18.67 -24.18 24.03
CA SER A 98 18.81 -25.29 24.99
C SER A 98 18.61 -24.87 26.44
N ASN A 99 18.92 -23.62 26.79
CA ASN A 99 18.94 -23.14 28.18
C ASN A 99 17.91 -22.04 28.48
N ARG A 100 17.21 -21.55 27.45
CA ARG A 100 16.19 -20.51 27.58
C ARG A 100 15.11 -20.92 28.59
N PRO A 101 14.81 -20.07 29.59
CA PRO A 101 13.74 -20.34 30.54
C PRO A 101 12.37 -20.54 29.85
N PRO A 102 11.50 -21.44 30.34
CA PRO A 102 10.14 -21.59 29.81
C PRO A 102 9.30 -20.31 29.90
N SER A 103 9.64 -19.40 30.81
CA SER A 103 8.99 -18.10 30.95
C SER A 103 9.25 -17.14 29.78
N GLU A 104 10.32 -17.36 29.01
CA GLU A 104 10.75 -16.55 27.87
C GLU A 104 10.39 -17.21 26.53
N ASP A 105 9.23 -17.86 26.45
CA ASP A 105 8.86 -18.65 25.28
C ASP A 105 8.68 -17.81 23.99
N MET A 106 8.27 -16.55 24.11
CA MET A 106 8.11 -15.59 23.00
C MET A 106 9.42 -14.94 22.55
N ALA A 107 10.52 -15.15 23.27
CA ALA A 107 11.75 -14.42 23.02
C ALA A 107 12.40 -14.84 21.70
N TRP A 108 12.77 -13.83 20.91
CA TRP A 108 13.55 -13.95 19.69
C TRP A 108 14.98 -13.54 19.90
N MET A 109 15.87 -14.06 19.07
CA MET A 109 17.29 -13.72 19.08
C MET A 109 17.75 -13.33 17.68
N GLU A 110 18.38 -12.18 17.56
CA GLU A 110 19.01 -11.66 16.34
C GLU A 110 20.52 -11.61 16.53
N ILE A 111 21.27 -12.00 15.51
CA ILE A 111 22.72 -11.95 15.49
C ILE A 111 23.12 -10.91 14.43
N ILE A 112 23.57 -9.75 14.89
CA ILE A 112 23.87 -8.59 14.06
C ILE A 112 25.39 -8.50 13.86
N ARG A 113 25.82 -8.80 12.64
CA ARG A 113 27.23 -8.75 12.22
C ARG A 113 27.47 -7.61 11.24
N LYS A 114 28.73 -7.19 11.09
CA LYS A 114 29.10 -6.24 10.02
C LYS A 114 28.91 -6.90 8.66
N LYS A 115 28.37 -6.17 7.66
CA LYS A 115 28.15 -6.71 6.30
C LYS A 115 29.40 -7.33 5.67
N ARG A 116 30.60 -6.85 6.02
CA ARG A 116 31.89 -7.38 5.54
C ARG A 116 32.21 -8.80 6.04
N SER A 117 31.55 -9.25 7.10
CA SER A 117 31.78 -10.56 7.74
C SER A 117 31.08 -11.71 7.02
N TYR A 118 30.13 -11.41 6.14
CA TYR A 118 29.44 -12.43 5.34
C TYR A 118 30.22 -12.74 4.05
N PRO A 119 30.14 -13.98 3.53
CA PRO A 119 30.81 -14.37 2.29
C PRO A 119 30.49 -13.43 1.13
N LYS A 120 31.51 -13.09 0.32
CA LYS A 120 31.30 -12.24 -0.87
C LYS A 120 30.26 -12.82 -1.84
N SER A 121 30.11 -14.15 -1.88
CA SER A 121 29.07 -14.83 -2.67
C SER A 121 27.65 -14.37 -2.32
N ALA A 122 27.36 -14.01 -1.07
CA ALA A 122 26.06 -13.45 -0.66
C ALA A 122 25.81 -12.02 -1.18
N LYS A 123 26.86 -11.31 -1.62
CA LYS A 123 26.76 -9.95 -2.19
C LYS A 123 26.40 -9.97 -3.69
N TYR A 124 26.84 -10.97 -4.44
CA TYR A 124 26.64 -11.02 -5.90
C TYR A 124 25.28 -11.62 -6.27
N GLY A 125 24.81 -11.36 -7.49
CA GLY A 125 23.49 -11.72 -8.01
C GLY A 125 23.24 -13.22 -8.21
N MET A 126 23.54 -14.06 -7.22
CA MET A 126 23.24 -15.49 -7.28
C MET A 126 21.74 -15.71 -7.21
N LYS A 127 21.21 -16.50 -8.15
CA LYS A 127 19.86 -17.03 -8.09
C LYS A 127 19.84 -18.24 -7.16
N PHE A 128 19.02 -18.18 -6.12
CA PHE A 128 18.74 -19.34 -5.27
C PHE A 128 17.49 -20.04 -5.79
N SER A 129 17.49 -21.37 -5.83
CA SER A 129 16.34 -22.19 -6.20
C SER A 129 16.38 -23.48 -5.39
N PHE A 130 15.28 -23.76 -4.69
CA PHE A 130 15.11 -24.94 -3.85
C PHE A 130 13.85 -25.66 -4.28
N ARG A 131 13.99 -26.88 -4.81
CA ARG A 131 12.89 -27.77 -5.20
C ARG A 131 12.61 -28.79 -4.11
N GLY A 132 11.38 -29.23 -3.97
CA GLY A 132 11.03 -30.20 -2.94
C GLY A 132 10.75 -29.58 -1.58
N VAL A 133 10.42 -28.28 -1.54
CA VAL A 133 10.19 -27.51 -0.30
C VAL A 133 8.73 -27.59 0.13
N ARG A 134 8.48 -27.70 1.44
CA ARG A 134 7.12 -27.63 1.97
C ARG A 134 6.74 -26.17 2.22
N ILE A 135 5.58 -25.76 1.73
CA ILE A 135 5.09 -24.38 1.87
C ILE A 135 3.72 -24.39 2.52
N VAL A 136 3.57 -23.54 3.54
CA VAL A 136 2.30 -23.34 4.24
C VAL A 136 1.99 -21.84 4.28
N GLY A 137 0.83 -21.46 3.74
CA GLY A 137 0.26 -20.13 3.91
C GLY A 137 -0.57 -20.04 5.19
N GLY A 138 -0.44 -18.93 5.92
CA GLY A 138 -1.18 -18.71 7.16
C GLY A 138 -0.96 -17.32 7.73
N SER A 139 -0.87 -17.22 9.06
CA SER A 139 -0.57 -15.99 9.78
C SER A 139 0.30 -16.22 11.01
N MET A 140 1.13 -15.23 11.36
CA MET A 140 1.71 -15.13 12.70
C MET A 140 0.70 -14.46 13.63
N THR A 141 0.38 -15.10 14.74
CA THR A 141 -0.48 -14.51 15.80
C THR A 141 0.33 -13.95 16.96
N SER A 142 1.58 -14.39 17.09
CA SER A 142 2.55 -13.92 18.08
C SER A 142 3.97 -14.01 17.50
N PRO A 143 5.02 -13.58 18.22
CA PRO A 143 6.39 -13.77 17.76
C PRO A 143 6.72 -15.25 17.46
N ASN A 144 6.19 -16.21 18.21
CA ASN A 144 6.60 -17.61 18.04
C ASN A 144 5.48 -18.52 17.52
N THR A 145 4.27 -18.01 17.30
CA THR A 145 3.11 -18.85 16.97
C THR A 145 2.62 -18.58 15.56
N PHE A 146 2.68 -19.62 14.74
CA PHE A 146 2.18 -19.63 13.37
C PHE A 146 0.91 -20.48 13.29
N VAL A 147 -0.10 -19.95 12.61
CA VAL A 147 -1.38 -20.63 12.33
C VAL A 147 -1.46 -20.87 10.82
N GLY A 148 -1.34 -22.14 10.41
CA GLY A 148 -1.40 -22.55 9.01
C GLY A 148 -2.84 -22.80 8.55
N HIS A 149 -3.21 -22.20 7.43
CA HIS A 149 -4.54 -22.30 6.81
C HIS A 149 -4.52 -22.96 5.44
N TRP A 150 -3.46 -22.73 4.69
CA TRP A 150 -3.31 -23.24 3.35
C TRP A 150 -2.07 -24.09 3.27
N LYS A 151 -2.27 -25.41 3.34
CA LYS A 151 -1.26 -26.38 2.96
C LYS A 151 -1.34 -26.53 1.45
N LEU A 152 -0.26 -26.18 0.77
CA LEU A 152 -0.06 -26.44 -0.65
C LEU A 152 0.18 -27.94 -0.86
N LEU A 153 -0.87 -28.75 -0.71
CA LEU A 153 -0.82 -30.21 -0.88
C LEU A 153 -1.98 -30.69 -1.75
N ALA A 154 -1.59 -31.23 -2.91
CA ALA A 154 -2.36 -32.19 -3.69
C ALA A 154 -2.24 -33.56 -3.03
N THR A 155 -3.38 -34.21 -2.78
CA THR A 155 -3.71 -35.61 -2.45
C THR A 155 -2.66 -36.70 -2.10
N ASN A 156 -1.36 -36.57 -2.35
CA ASN A 156 -0.36 -37.64 -2.19
C ASN A 156 0.99 -37.25 -1.52
N ASP A 157 1.08 -36.14 -0.78
CA ASP A 157 2.26 -35.77 0.03
C ASP A 157 3.60 -35.62 -0.76
N ARG A 158 3.55 -35.46 -2.10
CA ARG A 158 4.75 -35.30 -2.94
C ARG A 158 5.18 -33.83 -3.02
N TYR A 159 6.18 -33.45 -2.22
CA TYR A 159 6.76 -32.09 -2.22
C TYR A 159 7.55 -31.74 -3.50
N GLU A 160 7.81 -32.73 -4.36
CA GLU A 160 8.76 -32.64 -5.49
C GLU A 160 8.42 -31.56 -6.53
N HIS A 161 7.18 -31.07 -6.54
CA HIS A 161 6.69 -30.10 -7.51
C HIS A 161 6.75 -28.65 -7.03
N MET A 162 7.07 -28.39 -5.76
CA MET A 162 7.18 -27.04 -5.22
C MET A 162 8.61 -26.51 -5.33
N GLU A 163 8.76 -25.30 -5.85
CA GLU A 163 10.02 -24.59 -5.95
C GLU A 163 9.93 -23.21 -5.30
N VAL A 164 10.88 -22.88 -4.44
CA VAL A 164 11.12 -21.50 -4.00
C VAL A 164 12.36 -20.99 -4.71
N SER A 165 12.25 -19.86 -5.39
CA SER A 165 13.40 -19.19 -5.97
C SER A 165 13.50 -17.72 -5.58
N VAL A 166 14.72 -17.26 -5.33
CA VAL A 166 15.01 -15.85 -5.02
C VAL A 166 15.93 -15.31 -6.10
N GLN A 167 15.42 -14.32 -6.85
CA GLN A 167 16.12 -13.72 -7.98
C GLN A 167 16.75 -12.39 -7.57
N ALA A 168 18.08 -12.36 -7.51
CA ALA A 168 18.85 -11.33 -6.84
C ALA A 168 18.88 -9.96 -7.54
N GLU A 169 18.76 -9.88 -8.87
CA GLU A 169 18.62 -8.57 -9.56
C GLU A 169 17.22 -7.99 -9.41
N SER A 170 16.21 -8.86 -9.35
CA SER A 170 14.81 -8.43 -9.35
C SER A 170 14.25 -8.10 -7.97
N LEU A 171 14.98 -8.40 -6.88
CA LEU A 171 14.55 -8.23 -5.49
C LEU A 171 13.18 -8.88 -5.22
N LYS A 172 13.01 -10.13 -5.67
CA LYS A 172 11.76 -10.90 -5.59
C LYS A 172 11.99 -12.32 -5.09
N VAL A 173 11.01 -12.80 -4.33
CA VAL A 173 10.82 -14.21 -3.95
C VAL A 173 9.72 -14.79 -4.83
N ASN A 174 9.96 -15.93 -5.45
CA ASN A 174 8.98 -16.65 -6.24
C ASN A 174 8.70 -18.02 -5.60
N ILE A 175 7.41 -18.37 -5.52
CA ILE A 175 6.94 -19.70 -5.10
C ILE A 175 6.19 -20.30 -6.29
N GLU A 176 6.67 -21.41 -6.82
CA GLU A 176 6.14 -22.04 -8.03
C GLU A 176 5.68 -23.48 -7.75
N LYS A 177 4.48 -23.83 -8.23
CA LYS A 177 4.00 -25.22 -8.32
C LYS A 177 4.12 -25.70 -9.77
N HIS A 178 5.08 -26.60 -10.02
CA HIS A 178 5.39 -27.14 -11.35
C HIS A 178 4.37 -28.18 -11.84
N PHE A 179 4.45 -28.52 -13.13
CA PHE A 179 3.61 -29.50 -13.82
C PHE A 179 4.05 -30.94 -13.53
N ASP A 180 3.11 -31.85 -13.23
CA ASP A 180 3.32 -33.30 -13.24
C ASP A 180 2.63 -33.95 -14.46
N ILE A 181 3.28 -34.94 -15.05
CA ILE A 181 2.72 -35.77 -16.12
C ILE A 181 1.64 -36.70 -15.57
N ASP A 182 1.72 -37.09 -14.29
CA ASP A 182 0.71 -37.95 -13.65
C ASP A 182 -0.62 -37.20 -13.38
N ASP A 183 -0.62 -35.86 -13.30
CA ASP A 183 -1.80 -35.01 -13.11
C ASP A 183 -2.70 -34.91 -14.37
N LEU A 184 -2.26 -35.43 -15.53
CA LEU A 184 -3.06 -35.47 -16.76
C LEU A 184 -4.35 -36.29 -16.64
N PHE A 185 -4.41 -37.20 -15.65
CA PHE A 185 -5.53 -38.12 -15.43
C PHE A 185 -6.39 -37.76 -14.22
N ASP A 186 -5.96 -36.80 -13.39
CA ASP A 186 -6.72 -36.35 -12.21
C ASP A 186 -7.34 -34.97 -12.49
N THR A 187 -8.65 -34.95 -12.77
CA THR A 187 -9.37 -33.73 -13.18
C THR A 187 -9.46 -32.67 -12.08
N ASN A 188 -8.98 -32.96 -10.87
CA ASN A 188 -9.16 -32.12 -9.68
C ASN A 188 -7.90 -31.32 -9.24
N ASP A 189 -6.69 -31.58 -9.75
CA ASP A 189 -5.45 -30.93 -9.27
C ASP A 189 -4.65 -30.16 -10.35
N VAL A 190 -5.37 -29.44 -11.20
CA VAL A 190 -4.83 -28.79 -12.43
C VAL A 190 -4.22 -27.38 -12.18
N PHE A 191 -3.86 -27.04 -10.94
CA PHE A 191 -3.48 -25.66 -10.57
C PHE A 191 -1.97 -25.43 -10.62
N HIS A 192 -1.44 -25.06 -11.79
CA HIS A 192 -0.06 -24.54 -11.92
C HIS A 192 -0.04 -23.03 -11.75
N PHE A 193 0.72 -22.57 -10.76
CA PHE A 193 0.83 -21.16 -10.47
C PHE A 193 2.22 -20.76 -9.97
N LYS A 194 2.49 -19.47 -10.11
CA LYS A 194 3.63 -18.77 -9.55
C LYS A 194 3.11 -17.64 -8.67
N LEU A 195 3.53 -17.63 -7.41
CA LEU A 195 3.38 -16.49 -6.51
C LEU A 195 4.67 -15.67 -6.59
N GLU A 196 4.55 -14.37 -6.79
CA GLU A 196 5.68 -13.45 -6.83
C GLU A 196 5.52 -12.41 -5.72
N VAL A 197 6.53 -12.29 -4.86
CA VAL A 197 6.57 -11.35 -3.75
C VAL A 197 7.80 -10.47 -3.92
N ALA A 198 7.60 -9.17 -4.09
CA ALA A 198 8.70 -8.20 -4.07
C ALA A 198 9.21 -8.02 -2.63
N PHE A 199 10.50 -7.70 -2.47
CA PHE A 199 11.10 -7.48 -1.16
C PHE A 199 10.44 -6.32 -0.41
N GLU A 200 9.97 -5.29 -1.12
CA GLU A 200 9.22 -4.18 -0.53
C GLU A 200 7.87 -4.60 0.06
N SER A 201 7.28 -5.68 -0.46
CA SER A 201 6.04 -6.30 0.02
C SER A 201 6.25 -7.19 1.25
N LEU A 202 7.48 -7.37 1.72
CA LEU A 202 7.80 -8.11 2.94
C LEU A 202 8.00 -7.16 4.13
N HIS A 203 7.67 -7.65 5.32
CA HIS A 203 8.21 -7.06 6.54
C HIS A 203 9.72 -7.30 6.63
N ASP A 204 10.41 -6.38 7.29
CA ASP A 204 11.87 -6.35 7.40
C ASP A 204 12.47 -7.54 8.14
N THR A 205 11.67 -8.34 8.85
CA THR A 205 12.15 -9.44 9.70
C THR A 205 11.79 -10.79 9.11
N ILE A 206 12.81 -11.62 8.88
CA ILE A 206 12.72 -13.02 8.47
C ILE A 206 12.90 -13.88 9.72
N ILE A 207 11.90 -14.72 10.04
CA ILE A 207 11.99 -15.60 11.21
C ILE A 207 12.54 -16.96 10.79
N VAL A 208 13.52 -17.46 11.54
CA VAL A 208 14.15 -18.75 11.29
C VAL A 208 13.94 -19.66 12.49
N HIS A 209 13.43 -20.85 12.23
CA HIS A 209 13.33 -21.92 13.21
C HIS A 209 14.09 -23.15 12.71
N LYS A 210 15.08 -23.60 13.47
CA LYS A 210 15.96 -24.71 13.09
C LYS A 210 15.74 -25.89 14.03
N THR A 211 15.49 -27.06 13.46
CA THR A 211 15.46 -28.34 14.18
C THR A 211 16.64 -29.21 13.73
N SER A 212 16.72 -30.44 14.23
CA SER A 212 17.73 -31.41 13.78
C SER A 212 17.52 -31.88 12.34
N THR A 213 16.30 -31.79 11.80
CA THR A 213 15.91 -32.37 10.51
C THR A 213 15.44 -31.34 9.49
N CYS A 214 14.96 -30.17 9.93
CA CYS A 214 14.46 -29.13 9.03
C CYS A 214 14.85 -27.72 9.48
N LEU A 215 14.87 -26.80 8.52
CA LEU A 215 14.96 -25.36 8.75
C LEU A 215 13.69 -24.72 8.18
N VAL A 216 12.96 -23.99 9.01
CA VAL A 216 11.77 -23.23 8.62
C VAL A 216 12.14 -21.76 8.51
N MET A 217 11.85 -21.16 7.36
CA MET A 217 11.94 -19.73 7.09
C MET A 217 10.53 -19.15 6.99
N VAL A 218 10.27 -18.08 7.72
CA VAL A 218 8.95 -17.43 7.76
C VAL A 218 9.05 -16.04 7.13
N LEU A 219 8.21 -15.81 6.13
CA LEU A 219 8.10 -14.54 5.40
C LEU A 219 6.77 -13.87 5.76
N ASN A 220 6.83 -12.75 6.47
CA ASN A 220 5.65 -11.94 6.78
C ASN A 220 5.40 -10.92 5.67
N LEU A 221 4.16 -10.82 5.22
CA LEU A 221 3.73 -10.02 4.07
C LEU A 221 3.08 -8.71 4.52
N LYS A 222 3.49 -7.60 3.91
CA LYS A 222 2.77 -6.32 3.94
C LYS A 222 1.59 -6.31 2.95
N SER A 223 1.78 -6.93 1.78
CA SER A 223 0.78 -7.05 0.72
C SER A 223 0.76 -8.47 0.13
N SER A 224 -0.33 -8.85 -0.53
CA SER A 224 -0.50 -10.21 -1.05
C SER A 224 0.43 -10.48 -2.24
N PRO A 225 0.88 -11.73 -2.46
CA PRO A 225 1.68 -12.06 -3.64
C PRO A 225 0.90 -11.84 -4.92
N LYS A 226 1.58 -11.41 -5.98
CA LYS A 226 1.02 -11.47 -7.34
C LYS A 226 0.94 -12.92 -7.77
N ILE A 227 -0.19 -13.31 -8.33
CA ILE A 227 -0.43 -14.67 -8.77
C ILE A 227 -0.36 -14.70 -10.28
N TYR A 228 0.40 -15.67 -10.81
CA TYR A 228 0.45 -15.93 -12.23
C TYR A 228 0.13 -17.39 -12.50
N LYS A 229 -0.72 -17.65 -13.49
CA LYS A 229 -0.90 -18.95 -14.08
C LYS A 229 0.22 -19.20 -15.08
N GLN A 230 0.93 -20.31 -14.93
CA GLN A 230 1.91 -20.75 -15.92
C GLN A 230 1.21 -21.65 -16.94
N THR A 231 1.26 -21.25 -18.21
CA THR A 231 0.83 -22.06 -19.36
C THR A 231 2.03 -22.23 -20.29
N PRO A 232 2.14 -23.33 -21.05
CA PRO A 232 3.23 -23.51 -22.01
C PRO A 232 3.37 -22.28 -22.93
N GLY A 233 4.49 -21.56 -22.80
CA GLY A 233 4.80 -20.35 -23.57
C GLY A 233 4.07 -19.06 -23.16
N ARG A 234 3.29 -19.03 -22.07
CA ARG A 234 2.57 -17.83 -21.60
C ARG A 234 2.39 -17.78 -20.08
N THR A 235 2.66 -16.61 -19.51
CA THR A 235 2.34 -16.26 -18.12
C THR A 235 1.15 -15.30 -18.12
N VAL A 236 0.08 -15.67 -17.44
CA VAL A 236 -1.16 -14.86 -17.35
C VAL A 236 -1.41 -14.54 -15.88
N THR A 237 -1.81 -13.32 -15.56
CA THR A 237 -2.17 -12.96 -14.18
C THR A 237 -3.38 -13.77 -13.74
N ALA A 238 -3.32 -14.26 -12.51
CA ALA A 238 -4.29 -15.14 -11.91
C ALA A 238 -5.02 -14.47 -10.75
N ILE A 239 -6.19 -15.01 -10.42
CA ILE A 239 -7.02 -14.65 -9.27
C ILE A 239 -6.94 -15.76 -8.21
N GLY A 240 -7.33 -15.45 -6.98
CA GLY A 240 -7.16 -16.35 -5.83
C GLY A 240 -7.64 -17.79 -6.04
N ILE A 241 -8.80 -17.98 -6.69
CA ILE A 241 -9.41 -19.30 -6.99
C ILE A 241 -8.44 -20.23 -7.73
N GLN A 242 -7.55 -19.69 -8.57
CA GLN A 242 -6.62 -20.48 -9.40
C GLN A 242 -5.44 -21.05 -8.62
N THR A 243 -5.33 -20.75 -7.33
CA THR A 243 -4.39 -21.41 -6.42
C THR A 243 -4.96 -22.70 -5.80
N GLY A 244 -6.24 -23.00 -6.03
CA GLY A 244 -6.97 -24.03 -5.29
C GLY A 244 -7.40 -23.61 -3.88
N PHE A 245 -7.10 -22.36 -3.48
CA PHE A 245 -7.48 -21.80 -2.18
C PHE A 245 -8.07 -20.40 -2.35
N GLU A 246 -9.40 -20.32 -2.27
CA GLU A 246 -10.15 -19.08 -2.51
C GLU A 246 -9.71 -17.93 -1.58
N ASN A 247 -9.37 -18.25 -0.33
CA ASN A 247 -8.96 -17.27 0.68
C ASN A 247 -7.46 -16.97 0.70
N VAL A 248 -6.74 -17.16 -0.42
CA VAL A 248 -5.30 -16.87 -0.48
C VAL A 248 -4.97 -15.41 -0.15
N GLY A 249 -5.87 -14.47 -0.48
CA GLY A 249 -5.71 -13.05 -0.11
C GLY A 249 -5.77 -12.78 1.41
N CYS A 250 -6.25 -13.75 2.21
CA CYS A 250 -6.24 -13.66 3.67
C CYS A 250 -4.92 -14.14 4.29
N VAL A 251 -4.04 -14.79 3.51
CA VAL A 251 -2.71 -15.22 3.97
C VAL A 251 -1.83 -14.00 4.20
N ASN A 252 -1.26 -13.89 5.39
CA ASN A 252 -0.35 -12.81 5.78
C ASN A 252 1.10 -13.30 5.94
N THR A 253 1.30 -14.61 6.02
CA THR A 253 2.61 -15.21 6.28
C THR A 253 2.79 -16.49 5.47
N TYR A 254 3.96 -16.68 4.86
CA TYR A 254 4.38 -17.95 4.28
C TYR A 254 5.47 -18.60 5.14
N CYS A 255 5.25 -19.85 5.55
CA CYS A 255 6.28 -20.71 6.13
C CYS A 255 6.84 -21.62 5.06
N ILE A 256 8.16 -21.55 4.86
CA ILE A 256 8.92 -22.38 3.91
C ILE A 256 9.79 -23.33 4.74
N GLU A 257 9.52 -24.62 4.65
CA GLU A 257 10.25 -25.65 5.36
C GLU A 257 11.21 -26.38 4.39
N PHE A 258 12.50 -26.26 4.71
CA PHE A 258 13.61 -26.92 4.02
C PHE A 258 13.98 -28.20 4.78
N ASP A 259 13.92 -29.34 4.10
CA ASP A 259 14.42 -30.62 4.60
C ASP A 259 15.96 -30.66 4.51
N LEU A 260 16.65 -30.78 5.65
CA LEU A 260 18.12 -30.76 5.71
C LEU A 260 18.76 -32.06 5.19
N CYS A 261 17.96 -33.12 4.94
CA CYS A 261 18.43 -34.30 4.22
C CYS A 261 18.46 -34.07 2.70
N ARG A 262 17.73 -33.08 2.18
CA ARG A 262 17.59 -32.79 0.74
C ARG A 262 18.27 -31.48 0.33
N HIS A 263 18.34 -30.51 1.22
CA HIS A 263 18.84 -29.17 0.95
C HIS A 263 20.09 -28.89 1.77
N GLU A 264 21.14 -28.38 1.11
CA GLU A 264 22.37 -28.03 1.79
C GLU A 264 22.18 -26.82 2.72
N LEU A 265 22.51 -27.00 4.00
CA LEU A 265 22.39 -25.93 5.01
C LEU A 265 23.20 -24.68 4.61
N THR A 266 24.35 -24.87 3.99
CA THR A 266 25.23 -23.80 3.50
C THR A 266 24.56 -22.90 2.46
N GLU A 267 23.75 -23.47 1.57
CA GLU A 267 23.00 -22.69 0.58
C GLU A 267 21.89 -21.86 1.23
N ILE A 268 21.21 -22.43 2.23
CA ILE A 268 20.16 -21.73 2.98
C ILE A 268 20.78 -20.59 3.81
N GLU A 269 21.93 -20.81 4.43
CA GLU A 269 22.68 -19.78 5.18
C GLU A 269 23.14 -18.64 4.25
N LEU A 270 23.55 -18.95 3.01
CA LEU A 270 23.85 -17.93 1.99
C LEU A 270 22.60 -17.13 1.58
N LEU A 271 21.44 -17.79 1.47
CA LEU A 271 20.16 -17.10 1.22
C LEU A 271 19.81 -16.14 2.37
N LEU A 272 19.96 -16.57 3.62
CA LEU A 272 19.72 -15.71 4.79
C LEU A 272 20.69 -14.52 4.83
N ALA A 273 21.98 -14.76 4.55
CA ALA A 273 22.96 -13.68 4.43
C ALA A 273 22.57 -12.68 3.33
N ARG A 274 21.99 -13.14 2.22
CA ARG A 274 21.49 -12.27 1.15
C ARG A 274 20.37 -11.36 1.63
N PHE A 275 19.40 -11.87 2.37
CA PHE A 275 18.35 -11.04 2.99
C PHE A 275 18.97 -9.95 3.87
N ILE A 276 19.97 -10.28 4.68
CA ILE A 276 20.71 -9.31 5.50
C ILE A 276 21.39 -8.23 4.64
N PHE A 277 22.02 -8.61 3.52
CA PHE A 277 22.60 -7.63 2.59
C PHE A 277 21.58 -6.66 2.02
N CYS A 278 20.39 -7.16 1.71
CA CYS A 278 19.24 -6.40 1.20
C CYS A 278 18.51 -5.59 2.28
N GLY A 279 18.95 -5.64 3.55
CA GLY A 279 18.41 -4.80 4.63
C GLY A 279 17.41 -5.49 5.55
N PHE A 280 17.22 -6.81 5.43
CA PHE A 280 16.36 -7.56 6.33
C PHE A 280 17.10 -7.97 7.63
N HIS A 281 16.32 -8.12 8.70
CA HIS A 281 16.74 -8.72 9.96
C HIS A 281 16.43 -10.22 9.95
N VAL A 282 17.35 -11.04 10.46
CA VAL A 282 17.13 -12.49 10.63
C VAL A 282 16.99 -12.77 12.11
N ALA A 283 15.78 -13.15 12.52
CA ALA A 283 15.44 -13.45 13.90
C ALA A 283 15.26 -14.96 14.09
N TYR A 284 15.97 -15.55 15.04
CA TYR A 284 15.83 -16.95 15.40
C TYR A 284 14.76 -17.11 16.49
N ALA A 285 13.86 -18.08 16.31
CA ALA A 285 12.76 -18.34 17.24
C ALA A 285 12.38 -19.83 17.31
N ASN A 286 11.77 -20.24 18.43
CA ASN A 286 11.14 -21.56 18.55
C ASN A 286 9.68 -21.49 18.09
N LEU A 287 9.45 -21.80 16.81
CA LEU A 287 8.14 -21.69 16.18
C LEU A 287 7.20 -22.79 16.67
N LYS A 288 6.03 -22.40 17.18
CA LYS A 288 4.88 -23.25 17.48
C LYS A 288 3.93 -23.16 16.29
N THR A 289 3.77 -24.25 15.56
CA THR A 289 2.86 -24.33 14.42
C THR A 289 1.57 -25.02 14.81
N THR A 290 0.45 -24.37 14.51
CA THR A 290 -0.89 -24.94 14.62
C THR A 290 -1.55 -24.94 13.24
N PHE A 291 -2.40 -25.92 12.97
CA PHE A 291 -3.12 -26.02 11.69
C PHE A 291 -4.61 -26.00 11.94
N VAL A 292 -5.33 -25.20 11.17
CA VAL A 292 -6.79 -25.12 11.25
C VAL A 292 -7.37 -25.84 10.04
N ASN A 293 -8.26 -26.81 10.27
CA ASN A 293 -8.87 -27.62 9.22
C ASN A 293 -10.06 -26.94 8.54
N SER A 294 -10.48 -25.76 9.01
CA SER A 294 -11.62 -25.01 8.49
C SER A 294 -11.34 -23.52 8.60
N ALA A 295 -11.66 -22.75 7.55
CA ALA A 295 -11.57 -21.29 7.59
C ALA A 295 -12.31 -20.76 8.82
N CYS A 296 -11.65 -19.94 9.64
CA CYS A 296 -12.32 -19.27 10.75
C CYS A 296 -13.35 -18.32 10.12
N PRO A 297 -14.66 -18.54 10.32
CA PRO A 297 -15.67 -17.74 9.63
C PRO A 297 -15.52 -16.28 10.04
N ALA A 298 -15.70 -15.37 9.09
CA ALA A 298 -15.78 -13.95 9.37
C ALA A 298 -16.81 -13.73 10.49
N ILE A 299 -16.37 -13.11 11.59
CA ILE A 299 -17.27 -12.78 12.69
C ILE A 299 -18.19 -11.66 12.23
N ALA A 300 -19.44 -11.99 11.93
CA ALA A 300 -20.48 -11.00 11.79
C ALA A 300 -20.75 -10.36 13.16
N LEU A 301 -20.63 -9.03 13.23
CA LEU A 301 -21.15 -8.26 14.35
C LEU A 301 -22.67 -8.18 14.21
N ALA A 302 -23.40 -8.47 15.28
CA ALA A 302 -24.83 -8.19 15.34
C ALA A 302 -25.02 -6.68 15.56
N THR A 303 -25.02 -5.90 14.49
CA THR A 303 -25.25 -4.45 14.49
C THR A 303 -26.18 -4.08 13.34
N ASP A 304 -27.14 -3.21 13.59
CA ASP A 304 -27.99 -2.63 12.54
C ASP A 304 -27.35 -1.37 11.93
N ASP A 305 -26.27 -0.86 12.52
CA ASP A 305 -25.53 0.31 12.04
C ASP A 305 -24.53 -0.08 10.94
N PHE A 306 -24.79 0.40 9.72
CA PHE A 306 -23.93 0.21 8.56
C PHE A 306 -22.51 0.74 8.76
N GLU A 307 -22.32 1.89 9.42
CA GLU A 307 -20.99 2.47 9.62
C GLU A 307 -20.13 1.58 10.50
N VAL A 308 -20.73 1.00 11.54
CA VAL A 308 -20.06 0.05 12.43
C VAL A 308 -19.74 -1.24 11.69
N ALA A 309 -20.70 -1.77 10.91
CA ALA A 309 -20.49 -2.97 10.12
C ALA A 309 -19.37 -2.78 9.08
N TYR A 310 -19.37 -1.66 8.35
CA TYR A 310 -18.35 -1.31 7.38
C TYR A 310 -16.98 -1.14 8.03
N ALA A 311 -16.89 -0.39 9.14
CA ALA A 311 -15.62 -0.18 9.85
C ALA A 311 -15.05 -1.51 10.38
N TRP A 312 -15.89 -2.45 10.78
CA TRP A 312 -15.47 -3.79 11.17
C TRP A 312 -14.96 -4.61 9.98
N GLN A 313 -15.58 -4.50 8.81
CA GLN A 313 -15.06 -5.11 7.58
C GLN A 313 -13.66 -4.59 7.22
N CYS A 314 -13.35 -3.32 7.50
CA CYS A 314 -11.97 -2.80 7.37
C CYS A 314 -10.98 -3.61 8.21
N VAL A 315 -11.33 -3.93 9.46
CA VAL A 315 -10.48 -4.72 10.37
C VAL A 315 -10.37 -6.17 9.90
N GLN A 316 -11.47 -6.81 9.51
CA GLN A 316 -11.47 -8.23 9.11
C GLN A 316 -10.75 -8.48 7.78
N SER A 317 -10.84 -7.55 6.83
CA SER A 317 -10.23 -7.71 5.50
C SER A 317 -8.69 -7.72 5.50
N ILE A 318 -8.07 -7.39 6.64
CA ILE A 318 -6.63 -7.50 6.87
C ILE A 318 -6.14 -8.95 6.71
N GLY A 319 -6.96 -9.94 7.06
CA GLY A 319 -6.67 -11.36 6.87
C GLY A 319 -6.54 -12.16 8.17
N TYR A 320 -5.89 -13.32 8.07
CA TYR A 320 -5.78 -14.30 9.14
C TYR A 320 -5.07 -13.77 10.39
N LYS A 321 -4.15 -12.81 10.25
CA LYS A 321 -3.49 -12.18 11.41
C LYS A 321 -4.48 -11.50 12.37
N VAL A 322 -5.67 -11.13 11.89
CA VAL A 322 -6.80 -10.66 12.71
C VAL A 322 -7.72 -11.81 13.08
N THR A 323 -8.25 -12.54 12.09
CA THR A 323 -9.36 -13.49 12.32
C THR A 323 -8.98 -14.67 13.21
N ASP A 324 -7.71 -15.09 13.19
CA ASP A 324 -7.21 -16.17 14.05
C ASP A 324 -7.18 -15.80 15.53
N GLN A 325 -7.16 -14.50 15.85
CA GLN A 325 -7.13 -14.02 17.22
C GLN A 325 -8.53 -13.82 17.80
N LEU A 326 -9.59 -13.87 16.99
CA LEU A 326 -10.94 -13.54 17.43
C LEU A 326 -11.63 -14.69 18.19
N SER A 327 -11.14 -14.97 19.40
CA SER A 327 -11.74 -15.96 20.30
C SER A 327 -13.16 -15.55 20.72
N PRO A 328 -13.99 -16.50 21.21
CA PRO A 328 -15.32 -16.18 21.75
C PRO A 328 -15.29 -15.13 22.88
N GLU A 329 -14.19 -15.03 23.62
CA GLU A 329 -13.98 -14.04 24.68
C GLU A 329 -13.76 -12.64 24.09
N ILE A 330 -12.91 -12.54 23.06
CA ILE A 330 -12.71 -11.28 22.33
C ILE A 330 -14.00 -10.85 21.65
N LYS A 331 -14.77 -11.80 21.07
CA LYS A 331 -16.07 -11.50 20.47
C LYS A 331 -17.02 -10.86 21.49
N ARG A 332 -17.18 -11.46 22.68
CA ARG A 332 -18.01 -10.87 23.76
C ARG A 332 -17.51 -9.49 24.19
N TYR A 333 -16.20 -9.30 24.23
CA TYR A 333 -15.60 -8.01 24.55
C TYR A 333 -15.94 -6.94 23.51
N ILE A 334 -15.83 -7.27 22.22
CA ILE A 334 -16.22 -6.36 21.13
C ILE A 334 -17.73 -6.06 21.20
N GLU A 335 -18.58 -7.07 21.40
CA GLU A 335 -20.03 -6.87 21.56
C GLU A 335 -20.38 -5.96 22.75
N GLN A 336 -19.64 -6.08 23.86
CA GLN A 336 -19.78 -5.17 25.00
C GLN A 336 -19.33 -3.75 24.64
N LEU A 337 -18.20 -3.59 23.95
CA LEU A 337 -17.71 -2.28 23.50
C LEU A 337 -18.67 -1.61 22.53
N CYS A 338 -19.30 -2.36 21.61
CA CYS A 338 -20.34 -1.84 20.72
C CYS A 338 -21.52 -1.24 21.51
N ARG A 339 -21.89 -1.83 22.65
CA ARG A 339 -22.94 -1.31 23.54
C ARG A 339 -22.49 -0.09 24.35
N GLU A 340 -21.26 -0.11 24.88
CA GLU A 340 -20.76 0.95 25.76
C GLU A 340 -20.32 2.23 25.01
N LYS A 341 -19.78 2.07 23.79
CA LYS A 341 -19.18 3.17 23.00
C LYS A 341 -19.79 3.29 21.60
N ALA A 342 -21.10 3.11 21.50
CA ALA A 342 -21.83 3.08 20.22
C ALA A 342 -21.47 4.25 19.27
N SER A 343 -21.34 5.48 19.78
CA SER A 343 -21.05 6.65 18.94
C SER A 343 -19.59 6.79 18.47
N GLN A 344 -18.66 5.98 18.99
CA GLN A 344 -17.23 6.06 18.67
C GLN A 344 -16.66 4.77 18.08
N ILE A 345 -17.42 3.68 18.12
CA ILE A 345 -16.93 2.35 17.77
C ILE A 345 -16.47 2.27 16.31
N ALA A 346 -17.16 2.93 15.38
CA ALA A 346 -16.72 3.00 13.98
C ALA A 346 -15.34 3.66 13.85
N GLN A 347 -15.10 4.79 14.52
CA GLN A 347 -13.80 5.46 14.52
C GLN A 347 -12.70 4.61 15.18
N ILE A 348 -13.04 3.89 16.25
CA ILE A 348 -12.13 2.94 16.92
C ILE A 348 -11.72 1.85 15.92
N PHE A 349 -12.67 1.26 15.18
CA PHE A 349 -12.36 0.24 14.18
C PHE A 349 -11.57 0.77 12.99
N TYR A 350 -11.87 1.97 12.49
CA TYR A 350 -11.06 2.60 11.45
C TYR A 350 -9.60 2.81 11.90
N ASN A 351 -9.39 3.38 13.09
CA ASN A 351 -8.07 3.59 13.65
C ASN A 351 -7.33 2.27 13.91
N LEU A 352 -8.08 1.24 14.34
CA LEU A 352 -7.54 -0.09 14.54
C LEU A 352 -7.09 -0.70 13.20
N ALA A 353 -7.90 -0.62 12.15
CA ALA A 353 -7.56 -1.16 10.84
C ALA A 353 -6.26 -0.57 10.29
N VAL A 354 -6.11 0.76 10.36
CA VAL A 354 -4.88 1.47 9.97
C VAL A 354 -3.67 0.98 10.76
N ARG A 355 -3.82 0.79 12.07
CA ARG A 355 -2.70 0.37 12.93
C ARG A 355 -2.31 -1.09 12.74
N LEU A 356 -3.28 -1.97 12.53
CA LEU A 356 -3.03 -3.42 12.41
C LEU A 356 -2.43 -3.81 11.06
N ILE A 357 -2.67 -3.02 10.00
CA ILE A 357 -2.17 -3.36 8.66
C ILE A 357 -0.64 -3.30 8.59
N GLU A 358 -0.02 -2.33 9.28
CA GLU A 358 1.42 -2.08 9.31
C GLU A 358 2.22 -3.10 10.16
N LYS A 359 1.55 -3.93 10.95
CA LYS A 359 2.21 -4.88 11.86
C LYS A 359 2.20 -6.30 11.30
N PRO A 360 3.33 -7.05 11.37
CA PRO A 360 3.35 -8.45 10.93
C PRO A 360 2.48 -9.36 11.82
N PHE A 361 2.45 -9.09 13.12
CA PHE A 361 1.61 -9.73 14.14
C PHE A 361 1.43 -8.75 15.31
N PHE A 362 0.48 -9.04 16.20
CA PHE A 362 0.13 -8.18 17.33
C PHE A 362 -0.75 -8.96 18.30
N PHE A 363 -0.89 -8.47 19.53
CA PHE A 363 -1.88 -8.99 20.46
C PHE A 363 -3.17 -8.16 20.38
N PHE A 364 -4.20 -8.71 19.75
CA PHE A 364 -5.39 -7.95 19.32
C PHE A 364 -6.05 -7.15 20.45
N ARG A 365 -6.17 -7.74 21.66
CA ARG A 365 -6.84 -7.08 22.80
C ARG A 365 -6.11 -5.81 23.25
N GLU A 366 -4.79 -5.84 23.33
CA GLU A 366 -4.01 -4.67 23.74
C GLU A 366 -4.03 -3.58 22.67
N GLU A 367 -3.94 -3.93 21.39
CA GLU A 367 -4.03 -2.93 20.32
C GLU A 367 -5.41 -2.25 20.31
N LEU A 368 -6.48 -3.03 20.52
CA LEU A 368 -7.83 -2.50 20.67
C LEU A 368 -7.92 -1.56 21.89
N ASP A 369 -7.42 -1.97 23.05
CA ASP A 369 -7.44 -1.15 24.27
C ASP A 369 -6.62 0.15 24.10
N LEU A 370 -5.46 0.08 23.45
CA LEU A 370 -4.63 1.26 23.13
C LEU A 370 -5.38 2.25 22.21
N ILE A 371 -6.04 1.75 21.16
CA ILE A 371 -6.83 2.60 20.27
C ILE A 371 -8.05 3.18 20.98
N ILE A 372 -8.70 2.42 21.86
CA ILE A 372 -9.80 2.92 22.68
C ILE A 372 -9.32 4.08 23.55
N GLN A 373 -8.18 3.94 24.23
CA GLN A 373 -7.60 5.00 25.06
C GLN A 373 -7.22 6.24 24.25
N ARG A 374 -6.58 6.06 23.09
CA ARG A 374 -6.18 7.18 22.20
C ARG A 374 -7.40 7.90 21.66
N THR A 375 -8.37 7.17 21.12
CA THR A 375 -9.60 7.75 20.54
C THR A 375 -10.41 8.50 21.59
N THR A 376 -10.46 8.01 22.83
CA THR A 376 -11.15 8.70 23.94
C THR A 376 -10.43 10.01 24.35
N LYS A 377 -9.11 10.11 24.16
CA LYS A 377 -8.32 11.33 24.45
C LYS A 377 -8.41 12.39 23.35
N THR A 378 -8.59 11.98 22.09
CA THR A 378 -8.62 12.89 20.91
C THR A 378 -9.98 13.57 20.69
N VAL A 379 -10.98 13.30 21.55
CA VAL A 379 -12.39 13.72 21.41
C VAL A 379 -12.61 15.25 21.24
N ASN A 380 -11.62 16.08 21.57
CA ASN A 380 -11.76 17.54 21.45
C ASN A 380 -11.35 18.14 20.10
N ALA A 381 -10.94 17.34 19.12
CA ALA A 381 -10.67 17.80 17.76
C ALA A 381 -11.48 16.99 16.76
N LYS A 382 -12.78 17.28 16.63
CA LYS A 382 -13.46 16.95 15.36
C LYS A 382 -12.64 17.67 14.28
N LYS A 383 -11.93 16.91 13.44
CA LYS A 383 -11.38 17.48 12.20
C LYS A 383 -12.58 17.83 11.37
N ASP A 384 -12.98 19.10 11.41
CA ASP A 384 -14.02 19.62 10.53
C ASP A 384 -13.57 19.35 9.10
N VAL A 385 -14.28 18.44 8.43
CA VAL A 385 -14.08 18.19 7.01
C VAL A 385 -14.44 19.49 6.30
N PRO A 386 -13.57 20.04 5.45
CA PRO A 386 -13.88 21.27 4.72
C PRO A 386 -15.23 21.13 4.00
N SER A 387 -16.00 22.21 3.91
CA SER A 387 -17.37 22.20 3.34
C SER A 387 -17.46 21.66 1.91
N HIS A 388 -16.36 21.67 1.16
CA HIS A 388 -16.23 21.16 -0.20
C HIS A 388 -15.75 19.69 -0.28
N CYS A 389 -15.63 19.01 0.86
CA CYS A 389 -15.24 17.62 0.99
C CYS A 389 -16.32 16.82 1.73
N SER A 390 -16.42 15.53 1.43
CA SER A 390 -17.28 14.58 2.12
C SER A 390 -16.50 13.33 2.48
N LEU A 391 -16.88 12.61 3.53
CA LEU A 391 -16.26 11.34 3.89
C LEU A 391 -16.87 10.23 3.03
N ALA A 392 -16.07 9.59 2.18
CA ALA A 392 -16.52 8.50 1.33
C ALA A 392 -15.88 7.16 1.72
N ALA A 393 -16.68 6.10 1.72
CA ALA A 393 -16.20 4.74 1.85
C ALA A 393 -15.37 4.33 0.62
N ARG A 394 -14.36 3.49 0.84
CA ARG A 394 -13.40 3.05 -0.19
C ARG A 394 -13.19 1.54 -0.11
N VAL A 395 -13.32 0.86 -1.24
CA VAL A 395 -13.01 -0.58 -1.35
C VAL A 395 -11.97 -0.78 -2.43
N MET A 396 -10.94 -1.55 -2.15
CA MET A 396 -9.94 -1.94 -3.13
C MET A 396 -10.19 -3.37 -3.59
N LEU A 397 -10.42 -3.52 -4.88
CA LEU A 397 -10.49 -4.78 -5.57
C LEU A 397 -9.08 -5.17 -6.04
N THR A 398 -8.55 -6.27 -5.50
CA THR A 398 -7.32 -6.91 -5.95
C THR A 398 -7.63 -8.28 -6.57
N PRO A 399 -6.69 -8.90 -7.31
CA PRO A 399 -6.88 -10.24 -7.87
C PRO A 399 -7.17 -11.33 -6.83
N THR A 400 -6.80 -11.12 -5.56
CA THR A 400 -7.05 -12.11 -4.48
C THR A 400 -8.23 -11.78 -3.56
N LYS A 401 -8.56 -10.50 -3.31
CA LYS A 401 -9.64 -10.16 -2.36
C LYS A 401 -10.24 -8.76 -2.56
N LEU A 402 -11.25 -8.45 -1.76
CA LEU A 402 -11.73 -7.08 -1.52
C LEU A 402 -11.12 -6.59 -0.20
N ILE A 403 -10.53 -5.40 -0.21
CA ILE A 403 -9.94 -4.76 0.97
C ILE A 403 -10.76 -3.52 1.28
N TYR A 404 -11.34 -3.46 2.47
CA TYR A 404 -12.17 -2.34 2.89
C TYR A 404 -11.29 -1.32 3.59
N LEU A 405 -11.32 -0.08 3.10
CA LEU A 405 -10.49 0.99 3.63
C LEU A 405 -11.33 1.95 4.47
N PRO A 406 -10.76 2.54 5.53
CA PRO A 406 -11.42 3.60 6.27
C PRO A 406 -11.96 4.72 5.38
N LYS A 407 -13.05 5.36 5.83
CA LYS A 407 -13.57 6.53 5.13
C LYS A 407 -12.56 7.65 5.12
N GLU A 408 -12.40 8.29 3.98
CA GLU A 408 -11.48 9.42 3.80
C GLU A 408 -12.20 10.62 3.20
N PRO A 409 -11.71 11.84 3.50
CA PRO A 409 -12.25 13.05 2.91
C PRO A 409 -11.94 13.06 1.40
N VAL A 410 -12.99 13.08 0.59
CA VAL A 410 -12.91 13.25 -0.86
C VAL A 410 -13.52 14.59 -1.24
N PHE A 411 -12.95 15.24 -2.25
CA PHE A 411 -13.58 16.42 -2.85
C PHE A 411 -14.97 16.05 -3.39
N GLN A 412 -15.95 16.89 -3.04
CA GLN A 412 -17.30 16.74 -3.54
C GLN A 412 -17.37 16.93 -5.06
N ASN A 413 -18.36 16.28 -5.65
CA ASN A 413 -18.76 16.47 -7.03
C ASN A 413 -20.28 16.70 -7.09
N ARG A 414 -20.80 17.00 -8.28
CA ARG A 414 -22.23 17.33 -8.45
C ARG A 414 -23.14 16.22 -7.90
N ILE A 415 -22.81 14.97 -8.21
CA ILE A 415 -23.62 13.82 -7.84
C ILE A 415 -23.62 13.64 -6.31
N LEU A 416 -22.46 13.68 -5.67
CA LEU A 416 -22.37 13.58 -4.20
C LEU A 416 -23.15 14.70 -3.50
N ARG A 417 -23.07 15.95 -4.00
CA ARG A 417 -23.83 17.07 -3.42
C ARG A 417 -25.34 16.92 -3.55
N GLN A 418 -25.81 16.32 -4.64
CA GLN A 418 -27.24 16.20 -4.93
C GLN A 418 -27.88 15.02 -4.19
N TYR A 419 -27.15 13.92 -4.01
CA TYR A 419 -27.69 12.66 -3.51
C TYR A 419 -27.17 12.27 -2.11
N GLY A 420 -26.27 13.07 -1.53
CA GLY A 420 -25.57 12.73 -0.28
C GLY A 420 -24.47 11.69 -0.50
N GLU A 421 -23.53 11.57 0.44
CA GLU A 421 -22.39 10.65 0.33
C GLU A 421 -22.65 9.26 0.93
N ASP A 422 -23.64 9.11 1.80
CA ASP A 422 -23.78 7.94 2.68
C ASP A 422 -23.98 6.61 1.94
N TYR A 423 -24.61 6.68 0.77
CA TYR A 423 -24.92 5.52 -0.07
C TYR A 423 -23.92 5.34 -1.22
N PHE A 424 -22.83 6.11 -1.23
CA PHE A 424 -21.78 6.02 -2.24
C PHE A 424 -20.56 5.30 -1.70
N ILE A 425 -19.94 4.50 -2.56
CA ILE A 425 -18.67 3.87 -2.27
C ILE A 425 -17.74 3.96 -3.46
N LYS A 426 -16.48 4.29 -3.19
CA LYS A 426 -15.43 4.41 -4.21
C LYS A 426 -14.68 3.10 -4.29
N VAL A 427 -14.82 2.39 -5.41
CA VAL A 427 -14.09 1.17 -5.70
C VAL A 427 -12.80 1.52 -6.44
N LEU A 428 -11.66 1.03 -5.95
CA LEU A 428 -10.35 1.14 -6.60
C LEU A 428 -9.94 -0.23 -7.10
N ILE A 429 -9.35 -0.29 -8.28
CA ILE A 429 -8.84 -1.54 -8.85
C ILE A 429 -7.33 -1.48 -8.86
N ARG A 430 -6.70 -2.41 -8.14
CA ARG A 430 -5.26 -2.50 -7.95
C ARG A 430 -4.79 -3.93 -8.13
N ASP A 431 -3.49 -4.09 -8.33
CA ASP A 431 -2.82 -5.38 -8.23
C ASP A 431 -2.63 -5.75 -6.74
N ASP A 432 -2.19 -6.98 -6.44
CA ASP A 432 -2.08 -7.46 -5.04
C ASP A 432 -0.98 -6.75 -4.21
N ASP A 433 -0.07 -6.04 -4.88
CA ASP A 433 0.93 -5.14 -4.27
C ASP A 433 0.44 -3.69 -4.14
N PHE A 434 -0.84 -3.44 -4.40
CA PHE A 434 -1.50 -2.13 -4.40
C PHE A 434 -1.07 -1.18 -5.51
N GLU A 435 -0.23 -1.63 -6.45
CA GLU A 435 0.08 -0.86 -7.64
C GLU A 435 -1.11 -0.81 -8.61
N LYS A 436 -1.09 0.14 -9.54
CA LYS A 436 -2.04 0.12 -10.65
C LYS A 436 -1.75 -1.08 -11.53
N LEU A 437 -2.80 -1.79 -11.92
CA LEU A 437 -2.73 -2.79 -12.99
C LEU A 437 -2.14 -2.14 -14.25
N SER A 438 -0.89 -2.45 -14.56
CA SER A 438 -0.21 -1.94 -15.75
C SER A 438 0.45 -3.12 -16.45
N ASN A 439 0.03 -3.38 -17.69
CA ASN A 439 0.74 -4.32 -18.54
C ASN A 439 0.53 -3.99 -20.02
N VAL A 440 1.62 -4.07 -20.78
CA VAL A 440 1.68 -3.84 -22.24
C VAL A 440 0.96 -4.94 -23.02
N GLN A 441 0.58 -6.06 -22.37
CA GLN A 441 -0.06 -7.21 -23.00
C GLN A 441 -1.45 -7.45 -22.41
N SER A 442 -2.49 -6.99 -23.12
CA SER A 442 -3.90 -7.03 -22.71
C SER A 442 -4.40 -8.43 -22.30
N ARG A 443 -3.92 -9.49 -22.95
CA ARG A 443 -4.32 -10.89 -22.70
C ARG A 443 -3.81 -11.47 -21.38
N ALA A 444 -2.85 -10.82 -20.73
CA ALA A 444 -2.36 -11.27 -19.43
C ALA A 444 -3.36 -10.96 -18.28
N LEU A 445 -4.38 -10.12 -18.53
CA LEU A 445 -5.31 -9.64 -17.51
C LEU A 445 -6.71 -10.24 -17.63
N ASP A 446 -6.96 -11.17 -18.56
CA ASP A 446 -8.32 -11.67 -18.88
C ASP A 446 -9.09 -12.13 -17.62
N ASN A 447 -8.45 -12.90 -16.73
CA ASN A 447 -9.06 -13.36 -15.48
C ASN A 447 -9.48 -12.21 -14.55
N ILE A 448 -8.62 -11.18 -14.44
CA ILE A 448 -8.90 -10.00 -13.61
C ILE A 448 -10.01 -9.18 -14.26
N LEU A 449 -9.96 -8.99 -15.58
CA LEU A 449 -10.99 -8.28 -16.32
C LEU A 449 -12.35 -8.97 -16.20
N ASP A 450 -12.40 -10.29 -16.19
CA ASP A 450 -13.65 -11.03 -16.00
C ASP A 450 -14.20 -10.85 -14.59
N ARG A 451 -13.37 -10.96 -13.54
CA ARG A 451 -13.76 -10.61 -12.16
C ARG A 451 -14.23 -9.16 -12.04
N MET A 452 -13.58 -8.23 -12.75
CA MET A 452 -14.00 -6.82 -12.80
C MET A 452 -15.38 -6.69 -13.46
N LYS A 453 -15.60 -7.35 -14.61
CA LYS A 453 -16.89 -7.33 -15.31
C LYS A 453 -18.01 -7.86 -14.43
N GLU A 454 -17.76 -8.93 -13.68
CA GLU A 454 -18.72 -9.46 -12.71
C GLU A 454 -19.12 -8.40 -11.67
N ILE A 455 -18.15 -7.74 -11.05
CA ILE A 455 -18.43 -6.68 -10.06
C ILE A 455 -19.15 -5.48 -10.71
N PHE A 456 -18.79 -5.08 -11.93
CA PHE A 456 -19.48 -3.99 -12.63
C PHE A 456 -20.92 -4.35 -13.02
N LYS A 457 -21.19 -5.62 -13.31
CA LYS A 457 -22.49 -6.09 -13.78
C LYS A 457 -23.43 -6.46 -12.65
N GLU A 458 -22.94 -7.23 -11.69
CA GLU A 458 -23.73 -7.82 -10.60
C GLU A 458 -23.62 -7.00 -9.30
N GLY A 459 -22.66 -6.07 -9.18
CA GLY A 459 -22.44 -5.32 -7.96
C GLY A 459 -21.80 -6.14 -6.84
N PHE A 460 -21.88 -5.67 -5.60
CA PHE A 460 -21.43 -6.40 -4.41
C PHE A 460 -22.17 -5.95 -3.16
N ASN A 461 -22.21 -6.81 -2.14
CA ASN A 461 -22.89 -6.55 -0.87
C ASN A 461 -21.90 -6.15 0.22
N ILE A 462 -22.29 -5.16 1.02
CA ILE A 462 -21.69 -4.88 2.32
C ILE A 462 -22.83 -4.81 3.32
N HIS A 463 -22.82 -5.73 4.30
CA HIS A 463 -23.89 -5.82 5.29
C HIS A 463 -25.27 -5.91 4.61
N ASP A 464 -26.16 -4.94 4.86
CA ASP A 464 -27.52 -4.81 4.35
C ASP A 464 -27.60 -4.02 3.02
N ARG A 465 -26.46 -3.50 2.53
CA ARG A 465 -26.41 -2.65 1.34
C ARG A 465 -25.83 -3.37 0.14
N HIS A 466 -26.58 -3.38 -0.96
CA HIS A 466 -26.13 -3.81 -2.29
C HIS A 466 -25.66 -2.62 -3.12
N TYR A 467 -24.42 -2.64 -3.59
CA TYR A 467 -23.80 -1.56 -4.35
C TYR A 467 -23.71 -1.89 -5.83
N GLU A 468 -24.37 -1.07 -6.67
CA GLU A 468 -24.36 -1.18 -8.13
C GLU A 468 -23.44 -0.13 -8.76
N PHE A 469 -22.90 -0.43 -9.94
CA PHE A 469 -22.01 0.49 -10.65
C PHE A 469 -22.74 1.77 -11.07
N LEU A 470 -22.16 2.92 -10.72
CA LEU A 470 -22.69 4.23 -11.07
C LEU A 470 -21.94 4.87 -12.23
N GLY A 471 -20.65 5.18 -12.04
CA GLY A 471 -19.85 5.92 -13.01
C GLY A 471 -18.49 6.39 -12.50
N CYS A 472 -17.79 7.17 -13.32
CA CYS A 472 -16.49 7.77 -12.99
C CYS A 472 -16.22 9.00 -13.86
N SER A 473 -15.34 9.88 -13.40
CA SER A 473 -14.73 10.93 -14.22
C SER A 473 -13.55 10.39 -15.03
N ASN A 474 -13.12 11.12 -16.07
CA ASN A 474 -11.94 10.74 -16.86
C ASN A 474 -10.65 10.63 -16.02
N CYS A 475 -10.51 11.44 -14.96
CA CYS A 475 -9.37 11.30 -14.05
C CYS A 475 -9.48 10.02 -13.24
N GLN A 476 -10.64 9.74 -12.65
CA GLN A 476 -10.89 8.50 -11.89
C GLN A 476 -10.70 7.25 -12.76
N LEU A 477 -11.11 7.29 -14.04
CA LEU A 477 -10.88 6.21 -14.99
C LEU A 477 -9.39 5.89 -15.19
N ARG A 478 -8.52 6.91 -15.37
CA ARG A 478 -7.06 6.72 -15.43
C ARG A 478 -6.45 6.23 -14.12
N GLU A 479 -7.13 6.49 -13.01
CA GLU A 479 -6.75 6.02 -11.68
C GLU A 479 -7.38 4.66 -11.34
N HIS A 480 -8.09 4.02 -12.29
CA HIS A 480 -8.86 2.80 -12.09
C HIS A 480 -9.78 2.87 -10.86
N SER A 481 -10.51 3.98 -10.75
CA SER A 481 -11.41 4.25 -9.64
C SER A 481 -12.83 4.56 -10.14
N PHE A 482 -13.82 4.03 -9.44
CA PHE A 482 -15.21 4.01 -9.87
C PHE A 482 -16.13 4.25 -8.68
N TRP A 483 -17.23 4.96 -8.92
CA TRP A 483 -18.31 5.11 -7.95
C TRP A 483 -19.33 4.01 -8.12
N PHE A 484 -19.69 3.42 -6.99
CA PHE A 484 -20.83 2.52 -6.84
C PHE A 484 -21.83 3.16 -5.87
N PHE A 485 -23.09 2.78 -6.01
CA PHE A 485 -24.19 3.39 -5.27
C PHE A 485 -25.14 2.31 -4.75
N HIS A 486 -25.64 2.49 -3.53
CA HIS A 486 -26.69 1.66 -2.96
C HIS A 486 -28.07 2.25 -3.24
N PRO A 487 -28.94 1.56 -4.00
CA PRO A 487 -30.30 2.02 -4.24
C PRO A 487 -31.11 2.16 -2.95
N HIS A 488 -31.79 3.28 -2.78
CA HIS A 488 -32.63 3.60 -1.63
C HIS A 488 -33.68 4.65 -2.03
N ASP A 489 -34.82 4.72 -1.34
CA ASP A 489 -35.84 5.77 -1.52
C ASP A 489 -36.23 6.02 -2.99
N ASP A 490 -36.43 4.96 -3.79
CA ASP A 490 -36.70 4.98 -5.23
C ASP A 490 -35.59 5.58 -6.12
N ILE A 491 -34.44 5.91 -5.55
CA ILE A 491 -33.24 6.36 -6.24
C ILE A 491 -32.34 5.15 -6.53
N ASN A 492 -31.93 5.00 -7.78
CA ASN A 492 -30.94 4.02 -8.21
C ASN A 492 -29.94 4.66 -9.20
N ALA A 493 -28.84 3.97 -9.48
CA ALA A 493 -27.79 4.45 -10.36
C ALA A 493 -28.28 4.75 -11.78
N GLN A 494 -29.28 4.02 -12.27
CA GLN A 494 -29.90 4.32 -13.57
C GLN A 494 -30.68 5.64 -13.53
N GLY A 495 -31.43 5.91 -12.46
CA GLY A 495 -32.12 7.17 -12.21
C GLY A 495 -31.15 8.34 -12.11
N ILE A 496 -30.06 8.17 -11.36
CA ILE A 496 -29.00 9.18 -11.25
C ILE A 496 -28.40 9.48 -12.63
N ARG A 497 -28.07 8.46 -13.42
CA ARG A 497 -27.59 8.63 -14.81
C ARG A 497 -28.56 9.43 -15.67
N LYS A 498 -29.85 9.10 -15.63
CA LYS A 498 -30.91 9.80 -16.40
C LYS A 498 -31.11 11.25 -15.95
N SER A 499 -31.00 11.53 -14.65
CA SER A 499 -31.19 12.87 -14.10
C SER A 499 -30.03 13.84 -14.35
N SER A 500 -28.86 13.33 -14.73
CA SER A 500 -27.62 14.13 -14.82
C SER A 500 -27.55 15.03 -16.07
N GLY A 501 -28.34 14.70 -17.10
CA GLY A 501 -28.45 15.44 -18.36
C GLY A 501 -28.89 14.54 -19.52
N ASP A 502 -29.20 15.14 -20.66
CA ASP A 502 -29.56 14.40 -21.87
C ASP A 502 -28.30 13.92 -22.59
N LEU A 503 -28.03 12.63 -22.44
CA LEU A 503 -26.94 11.90 -23.10
C LEU A 503 -27.47 10.95 -24.18
N SER A 504 -28.74 11.07 -24.59
CA SER A 504 -29.37 10.14 -25.54
C SER A 504 -28.73 10.18 -26.94
N SER A 505 -28.09 11.29 -27.29
CA SER A 505 -27.35 11.48 -28.54
C SER A 505 -25.97 10.82 -28.57
N GLU A 506 -25.43 10.41 -27.42
CA GLU A 506 -24.09 9.84 -27.30
C GLU A 506 -24.10 8.33 -27.62
N MET A 507 -23.95 7.98 -28.91
CA MET A 507 -23.94 6.58 -29.37
C MET A 507 -22.64 5.83 -29.07
N CYS A 508 -21.55 6.55 -28.79
CA CYS A 508 -20.24 5.97 -28.48
C CYS A 508 -20.05 5.85 -26.97
N ILE A 509 -19.78 4.63 -26.48
CA ILE A 509 -19.58 4.34 -25.04
C ILE A 509 -18.49 5.23 -24.43
N ALA A 510 -17.36 5.39 -25.12
CA ALA A 510 -16.27 6.23 -24.63
C ALA A 510 -16.68 7.71 -24.52
N SER A 511 -17.49 8.20 -25.46
CA SER A 511 -18.04 9.56 -25.41
C SER A 511 -19.03 9.69 -24.25
N TYR A 512 -19.97 8.75 -24.13
CA TYR A 512 -20.95 8.70 -23.05
C TYR A 512 -20.28 8.74 -21.67
N ILE A 513 -19.30 7.88 -21.42
CA ILE A 513 -18.55 7.85 -20.14
C ILE A 513 -17.84 9.18 -19.90
N SER A 514 -17.21 9.75 -20.93
CA SER A 514 -16.51 11.04 -20.83
C SER A 514 -17.46 12.21 -20.53
N ARG A 515 -18.68 12.20 -21.07
CA ARG A 515 -19.71 13.21 -20.82
C ARG A 515 -20.33 13.06 -19.44
N PHE A 516 -20.82 11.88 -19.10
CA PHE A 516 -21.39 11.59 -17.79
C PHE A 516 -20.36 11.85 -16.68
N GLY A 517 -19.10 11.49 -16.94
CA GLY A 517 -17.96 11.74 -16.05
C GLY A 517 -17.70 13.21 -15.72
N LEU A 518 -18.27 14.17 -16.46
CA LEU A 518 -18.22 15.58 -16.10
C LEU A 518 -18.91 15.85 -14.76
N CYS A 519 -19.98 15.10 -14.43
CA CYS A 519 -20.71 15.24 -13.17
C CYS A 519 -19.92 14.73 -11.95
N PHE A 520 -18.89 13.90 -12.18
CA PHE A 520 -17.97 13.38 -11.15
C PHE A 520 -16.68 14.17 -11.04
N SER A 521 -16.56 15.29 -11.75
CA SER A 521 -15.42 16.19 -11.57
C SER A 521 -15.45 16.75 -10.15
N SER A 522 -14.30 16.76 -9.47
CA SER A 522 -14.13 17.47 -8.21
C SER A 522 -14.33 18.96 -8.46
N THR A 523 -15.43 19.51 -7.96
CA THR A 523 -15.82 20.90 -8.17
C THR A 523 -16.38 21.52 -6.92
N GLN A 524 -16.17 22.82 -6.74
CA GLN A 524 -16.85 23.60 -5.71
C GLN A 524 -18.13 24.18 -6.29
N ARG A 525 -19.26 23.95 -5.59
CA ARG A 525 -20.52 24.63 -5.89
C ARG A 525 -20.32 26.12 -5.61
N THR A 526 -20.75 26.98 -6.52
CA THR A 526 -20.76 28.43 -6.24
C THR A 526 -22.17 28.98 -6.39
N VAL A 527 -22.39 29.89 -7.32
CA VAL A 527 -23.66 30.58 -7.52
C VAL A 527 -24.54 29.89 -8.54
N ASP A 528 -25.85 30.00 -8.37
CA ASP A 528 -26.80 29.68 -9.43
C ASP A 528 -26.91 30.89 -10.38
N VAL A 529 -26.85 30.62 -11.68
CA VAL A 529 -26.93 31.63 -12.75
C VAL A 529 -28.26 31.48 -13.47
N ASP A 530 -29.04 32.56 -13.51
CA ASP A 530 -30.33 32.56 -14.21
C ASP A 530 -30.16 32.37 -15.71
N LYS A 531 -31.13 31.69 -16.34
CA LYS A 531 -31.08 31.38 -17.78
C LYS A 531 -30.98 32.67 -18.63
N ASP A 532 -31.62 33.75 -18.18
CA ASP A 532 -31.60 35.05 -18.86
C ASP A 532 -30.22 35.75 -18.78
N CYS A 533 -29.37 35.33 -17.85
CA CYS A 533 -27.99 35.80 -17.71
C CYS A 533 -26.99 34.97 -18.53
N VAL A 534 -27.43 33.86 -19.15
CA VAL A 534 -26.56 32.98 -19.93
C VAL A 534 -26.77 33.24 -21.42
N GLU A 535 -25.70 33.65 -22.10
CA GLU A 535 -25.72 33.87 -23.54
C GLU A 535 -24.93 32.77 -24.26
N TYR A 536 -25.57 32.06 -25.17
CA TYR A 536 -24.89 31.07 -26.03
C TYR A 536 -24.39 31.74 -27.31
N ILE A 537 -23.07 31.82 -27.47
CA ILE A 537 -22.42 32.48 -28.61
C ILE A 537 -21.65 31.47 -29.47
N LYS A 538 -21.42 31.81 -30.74
CA LYS A 538 -20.62 30.97 -31.65
C LYS A 538 -19.13 31.05 -31.31
N ASP A 539 -18.38 30.00 -31.60
CA ASP A 539 -16.92 30.07 -31.60
C ASP A 539 -16.37 31.04 -32.65
N VAL A 540 -15.24 31.68 -32.34
CA VAL A 540 -14.49 32.45 -33.34
C VAL A 540 -13.65 31.47 -34.13
N THR A 541 -13.97 31.31 -35.41
CA THR A 541 -13.34 30.34 -36.30
C THR A 541 -12.88 30.99 -37.60
N ASN A 542 -11.91 30.37 -38.27
CA ASN A 542 -11.73 30.50 -39.72
C ASN A 542 -11.92 29.12 -40.37
N ASP A 543 -11.61 28.99 -41.66
CA ASP A 543 -11.81 27.73 -42.42
C ASP A 543 -11.00 26.54 -41.87
N LYS A 544 -9.97 26.77 -41.05
CA LYS A 544 -9.04 25.73 -40.56
C LYS A 544 -9.04 25.54 -39.05
N TYR A 545 -9.29 26.59 -38.29
CA TYR A 545 -9.05 26.60 -36.85
C TYR A 545 -10.17 27.27 -36.07
N CYS A 546 -10.43 26.73 -34.88
CA CYS A 546 -11.22 27.37 -33.84
C CYS A 546 -10.28 28.09 -32.87
N PHE A 547 -10.43 29.40 -32.73
CA PHE A 547 -9.57 30.24 -31.88
C PHE A 547 -10.08 30.35 -30.44
N THR A 548 -11.31 29.92 -30.17
CA THR A 548 -11.98 30.05 -28.86
C THR A 548 -12.48 28.73 -28.32
N ASP A 549 -11.87 27.61 -28.72
CA ASP A 549 -12.28 26.28 -28.27
C ASP A 549 -12.22 26.19 -26.74
N GLY A 550 -13.37 25.99 -26.12
CA GLY A 550 -13.49 25.80 -24.69
C GLY A 550 -13.35 27.07 -23.84
N ILE A 551 -13.38 28.28 -24.42
CA ILE A 551 -13.30 29.55 -23.65
C ILE A 551 -14.48 30.50 -23.89
N GLY A 552 -15.14 30.88 -22.79
CA GLY A 552 -16.23 31.85 -22.73
C GLY A 552 -15.88 33.11 -21.91
N CYS A 553 -16.91 33.90 -21.59
CA CYS A 553 -16.75 35.15 -20.85
C CYS A 553 -17.63 35.18 -19.60
N ILE A 554 -17.16 35.84 -18.55
CA ILE A 554 -17.92 36.10 -17.31
C ILE A 554 -17.90 37.60 -17.01
N SER A 555 -19.05 38.16 -16.64
CA SER A 555 -19.10 39.56 -16.18
C SER A 555 -18.27 39.76 -14.89
N PRO A 556 -17.64 40.93 -14.69
CA PRO A 556 -16.97 41.25 -13.42
C PRO A 556 -17.88 41.14 -12.19
N HIS A 557 -19.18 41.41 -12.34
CA HIS A 557 -20.16 41.26 -11.26
C HIS A 557 -20.31 39.79 -10.84
N LEU A 558 -20.57 38.89 -11.80
CA LEU A 558 -20.71 37.46 -11.52
C LEU A 558 -19.38 36.87 -11.00
N ALA A 559 -18.24 37.29 -11.56
CA ALA A 559 -16.92 36.85 -11.08
C ALA A 559 -16.66 37.25 -9.62
N LYS A 560 -17.06 38.45 -9.20
CA LYS A 560 -17.00 38.89 -7.78
C LYS A 560 -17.87 38.02 -6.88
N ARG A 561 -19.09 37.67 -7.32
CA ARG A 561 -19.97 36.77 -6.56
C ARG A 561 -19.36 35.38 -6.39
N VAL A 562 -18.83 34.81 -7.47
CA VAL A 562 -18.12 33.52 -7.44
C VAL A 562 -16.90 33.56 -6.51
N ALA A 563 -16.07 34.59 -6.62
CA ALA A 563 -14.88 34.74 -5.76
C ALA A 563 -15.24 34.92 -4.28
N LYS A 564 -16.34 35.63 -3.98
CA LYS A 564 -16.86 35.78 -2.62
C LYS A 564 -17.30 34.44 -2.04
N GLU A 565 -18.01 33.62 -2.82
CA GLU A 565 -18.46 32.29 -2.40
C GLU A 565 -17.29 31.32 -2.16
N LEU A 566 -16.22 31.42 -2.96
CA LEU A 566 -15.01 30.63 -2.77
C LEU A 566 -14.05 31.19 -1.70
N HIS A 567 -14.38 32.34 -1.11
CA HIS A 567 -13.51 33.10 -0.20
C HIS A 567 -12.11 33.40 -0.77
N ILE A 568 -12.05 33.79 -2.05
CA ILE A 568 -10.79 34.09 -2.77
C ILE A 568 -10.65 35.59 -2.99
N TYR A 569 -9.49 36.13 -2.64
CA TYR A 569 -9.09 37.51 -2.92
C TYR A 569 -7.63 37.57 -3.39
N PRO A 570 -7.28 38.36 -4.42
CA PRO A 570 -8.16 39.17 -5.27
C PRO A 570 -9.07 38.31 -6.18
N VAL A 571 -10.06 38.94 -6.82
CA VAL A 571 -10.98 38.26 -7.75
C VAL A 571 -10.19 37.71 -8.95
N PRO A 572 -10.23 36.38 -9.22
CA PRO A 572 -9.46 35.77 -10.30
C PRO A 572 -9.89 36.25 -11.69
N SER A 573 -8.95 36.45 -12.60
CA SER A 573 -9.23 36.89 -13.98
C SER A 573 -9.92 35.81 -14.82
N ALA A 574 -9.69 34.53 -14.54
CA ALA A 574 -10.39 33.45 -15.21
C ALA A 574 -10.67 32.26 -14.26
N PHE A 575 -11.66 31.47 -14.65
CA PHE A 575 -12.19 30.35 -13.88
C PHE A 575 -12.34 29.13 -14.80
N GLN A 576 -11.87 27.97 -14.35
CA GLN A 576 -12.19 26.71 -15.01
C GLN A 576 -13.52 26.19 -14.47
N ILE A 577 -14.49 25.96 -15.35
CA ILE A 577 -15.89 25.78 -14.95
C ILE A 577 -16.50 24.45 -15.39
N ARG A 578 -17.56 24.07 -14.68
CA ARG A 578 -18.65 23.23 -15.16
C ARG A 578 -19.95 24.00 -14.96
N PHE A 579 -20.80 24.02 -15.98
CA PHE A 579 -22.11 24.68 -15.92
C PHE A 579 -23.11 23.85 -16.71
N GLY A 580 -24.04 23.16 -16.02
CA GLY A 580 -24.87 22.15 -16.67
C GLY A 580 -24.03 21.08 -17.37
N GLY A 581 -24.27 20.88 -18.67
CA GLY A 581 -23.45 20.03 -19.55
C GLY A 581 -22.30 20.76 -20.26
N CYS A 582 -21.95 21.97 -19.84
CA CYS A 582 -20.87 22.77 -20.41
C CYS A 582 -19.55 22.60 -19.63
N LYS A 583 -18.43 22.55 -20.34
CA LYS A 583 -17.07 22.46 -19.81
C LYS A 583 -16.17 23.47 -20.53
N GLY A 584 -15.38 24.21 -19.76
CA GLY A 584 -14.36 25.09 -20.32
C GLY A 584 -13.75 26.03 -19.30
N VAL A 585 -13.24 27.14 -19.79
CA VAL A 585 -12.73 28.28 -19.01
C VAL A 585 -13.60 29.49 -19.32
N VAL A 586 -13.81 30.37 -18.34
CA VAL A 586 -14.40 31.69 -18.57
C VAL A 586 -13.47 32.77 -18.05
N ALA A 587 -13.24 33.81 -18.85
CA ALA A 587 -12.42 34.95 -18.48
C ALA A 587 -13.29 36.17 -18.23
N GLN A 588 -12.88 37.02 -17.28
CA GLN A 588 -13.57 38.27 -17.02
C GLN A 588 -13.57 39.15 -18.27
N ASN A 589 -14.75 39.63 -18.67
CA ASN A 589 -14.89 40.58 -19.76
C ASN A 589 -15.56 41.87 -19.26
N PRO A 590 -14.79 42.96 -19.02
CA PRO A 590 -15.33 44.24 -18.58
C PRO A 590 -16.39 44.83 -19.51
N ALA A 591 -16.39 44.47 -20.80
CA ALA A 591 -17.38 44.94 -21.77
C ALA A 591 -18.81 44.40 -21.50
N LEU A 592 -18.96 43.35 -20.69
CA LEU A 592 -20.26 42.83 -20.25
C LEU A 592 -20.93 43.72 -19.18
N GLY A 593 -20.23 44.77 -18.72
CA GLY A 593 -20.70 45.67 -17.68
C GLY A 593 -20.42 45.15 -16.26
N ASN A 594 -20.48 46.06 -15.28
CA ASN A 594 -20.09 45.79 -13.89
C ASN A 594 -21.27 45.57 -12.93
N GLU A 595 -22.51 45.67 -13.43
CA GLU A 595 -23.71 45.73 -12.58
C GLU A 595 -24.66 44.54 -12.75
N LYS A 596 -24.47 43.72 -13.78
CA LYS A 596 -25.35 42.58 -14.08
C LYS A 596 -24.55 41.31 -14.22
N ASP A 597 -25.19 40.20 -13.86
CA ASP A 597 -24.65 38.88 -14.12
C ASP A 597 -24.79 38.55 -15.60
N ALA A 598 -23.67 38.21 -16.23
CA ALA A 598 -23.63 37.66 -17.58
C ALA A 598 -22.58 36.54 -17.65
N LEU A 599 -22.96 35.44 -18.30
CA LEU A 599 -22.12 34.29 -18.58
C LEU A 599 -22.27 33.92 -20.07
N CYS A 600 -21.23 34.16 -20.86
CA CYS A 600 -21.24 33.81 -22.28
C CYS A 600 -20.59 32.43 -22.47
N ILE A 601 -21.35 31.46 -22.97
CA ILE A 601 -20.91 30.09 -23.23
C ILE A 601 -20.80 29.87 -24.73
N ARG A 602 -19.70 29.28 -25.19
CA ARG A 602 -19.49 28.98 -26.61
C ARG A 602 -20.02 27.60 -27.01
N SER A 603 -20.32 27.44 -28.31
CA SER A 603 -20.72 26.15 -28.90
C SER A 603 -19.77 25.00 -28.54
N SER A 604 -18.46 25.22 -28.62
CA SER A 604 -17.43 24.24 -28.28
C SER A 604 -17.47 23.79 -26.81
N MET A 605 -17.99 24.61 -25.90
CA MET A 605 -18.05 24.29 -24.47
C MET A 605 -19.21 23.36 -24.12
N LYS A 606 -20.31 23.41 -24.87
CA LYS A 606 -21.52 22.63 -24.61
C LYS A 606 -21.31 21.17 -25.03
N LYS A 607 -21.33 20.26 -24.06
CA LYS A 607 -21.05 18.83 -24.30
C LYS A 607 -22.30 17.96 -24.29
N PHE A 608 -23.32 18.36 -23.55
CA PHE A 608 -24.67 17.75 -23.52
C PHE A 608 -25.68 18.74 -22.93
N GLU A 609 -26.98 18.47 -23.07
CA GLU A 609 -28.05 19.32 -22.49
C GLU A 609 -28.27 18.98 -21.02
N SER A 610 -28.48 19.99 -20.17
CA SER A 610 -28.72 19.80 -18.74
C SER A 610 -29.47 21.00 -18.17
N ASP A 611 -30.38 20.75 -17.22
CA ASP A 611 -31.14 21.79 -16.53
C ASP A 611 -30.43 22.42 -15.32
N SER A 612 -29.25 21.90 -14.95
CA SER A 612 -28.48 22.44 -13.83
C SER A 612 -28.01 23.87 -14.12
N ARG A 613 -28.33 24.77 -13.18
CA ARG A 613 -28.02 26.21 -13.23
C ARG A 613 -26.84 26.62 -12.36
N ASN A 614 -26.24 25.67 -11.64
CA ASN A 614 -25.13 26.00 -10.77
C ASN A 614 -23.84 26.18 -11.58
N LEU A 615 -23.13 27.28 -11.31
CA LEU A 615 -21.78 27.48 -11.79
C LEU A 615 -20.80 26.81 -10.82
N GLU A 616 -20.20 25.72 -11.27
CA GLU A 616 -19.26 24.93 -10.49
C GLU A 616 -17.83 25.26 -10.90
N ILE A 617 -16.97 25.53 -9.93
CA ILE A 617 -15.57 25.92 -10.18
C ILE A 617 -14.64 24.75 -9.87
N LEU A 618 -13.76 24.42 -10.83
CA LEU A 618 -12.69 23.44 -10.65
C LEU A 618 -11.44 24.12 -10.10
N GLU A 619 -11.04 25.21 -10.77
CA GLU A 619 -9.82 25.94 -10.47
C GLU A 619 -9.96 27.39 -10.92
N VAL A 620 -9.13 28.26 -10.35
CA VAL A 620 -9.05 29.68 -10.66
C VAL A 620 -7.64 30.04 -11.09
N THR A 621 -7.49 31.11 -11.87
CA THR A 621 -6.16 31.58 -12.29
C THR A 621 -5.29 31.97 -11.10
N ARG A 622 -4.08 31.42 -11.06
CA ARG A 622 -3.02 31.74 -10.09
C ARG A 622 -1.65 31.41 -10.70
N PRO A 623 -0.55 32.07 -10.28
CA PRO A 623 0.79 31.63 -10.62
C PRO A 623 1.04 30.25 -9.99
N GLY A 624 1.65 29.33 -10.73
CA GLY A 624 2.02 28.00 -10.24
C GLY A 624 3.47 27.68 -10.57
N ARG A 625 4.16 26.93 -9.69
CA ARG A 625 5.50 26.41 -9.98
C ARG A 625 5.41 25.35 -11.09
N LEU A 626 6.30 25.44 -12.07
CA LEU A 626 6.42 24.49 -13.16
C LEU A 626 7.60 23.57 -12.89
N HIS A 627 7.40 22.28 -13.15
CA HIS A 627 8.45 21.27 -13.07
C HIS A 627 8.63 20.63 -14.43
N LEU A 628 9.86 20.24 -14.76
CA LEU A 628 10.14 19.51 -15.98
C LEU A 628 9.79 18.03 -15.76
N ASN A 629 8.78 17.54 -16.48
CA ASN A 629 8.50 16.11 -16.52
C ASN A 629 9.45 15.42 -17.52
N ARG A 630 9.56 14.09 -17.41
CA ARG A 630 10.44 13.29 -18.27
C ARG A 630 10.19 13.54 -19.77
N GLN A 631 8.95 13.71 -20.19
CA GLN A 631 8.62 13.94 -21.61
C GLN A 631 9.18 15.27 -22.11
N VAL A 632 9.03 16.34 -21.33
CA VAL A 632 9.55 17.67 -21.69
C VAL A 632 11.08 17.67 -21.69
N ILE A 633 11.72 17.02 -20.72
CA ILE A 633 13.18 16.86 -20.69
C ILE A 633 13.67 16.18 -21.96
N MET A 634 13.05 15.06 -22.35
CA MET A 634 13.41 14.35 -23.59
C MET A 634 13.25 15.22 -24.84
N LEU A 635 12.17 16.01 -24.91
CA LEU A 635 11.95 16.92 -26.04
C LEU A 635 13.01 18.01 -26.09
N LEU A 636 13.30 18.66 -24.96
CA LEU A 636 14.29 19.76 -24.90
C LEU A 636 15.71 19.26 -25.18
N SER A 637 16.10 18.10 -24.62
CA SER A 637 17.37 17.44 -24.94
C SER A 637 17.46 17.11 -26.43
N GLY A 638 16.41 16.54 -27.02
CA GLY A 638 16.33 16.26 -28.46
C GLY A 638 16.37 17.50 -29.35
N LEU A 639 15.96 18.67 -28.82
CA LEU A 639 16.07 19.97 -29.48
C LEU A 639 17.42 20.67 -29.25
N GLY A 640 18.35 20.03 -28.55
CA GLY A 640 19.73 20.49 -28.40
C GLY A 640 20.07 21.16 -27.07
N VAL A 641 19.19 21.11 -26.06
CA VAL A 641 19.56 21.53 -24.70
C VAL A 641 20.52 20.49 -24.10
N PRO A 642 21.74 20.87 -23.68
CA PRO A 642 22.71 19.92 -23.16
C PRO A 642 22.22 19.20 -21.89
N ASP A 643 22.43 17.89 -21.81
CA ASP A 643 21.90 17.06 -20.73
C ASP A 643 22.36 17.48 -19.33
N HIS A 644 23.58 18.04 -19.21
CA HIS A 644 24.11 18.53 -17.93
C HIS A 644 23.26 19.67 -17.32
N VAL A 645 22.51 20.42 -18.13
CA VAL A 645 21.59 21.45 -17.61
C VAL A 645 20.47 20.80 -16.78
N PHE A 646 19.91 19.69 -17.26
CA PHE A 646 18.86 18.96 -16.52
C PHE A 646 19.43 18.25 -15.30
N LEU A 647 20.64 17.70 -15.40
CA LEU A 647 21.31 17.04 -14.28
C LEU A 647 21.61 18.05 -13.15
N ASN A 648 22.09 19.24 -13.48
CA ASN A 648 22.33 20.29 -12.50
C ASN A 648 21.02 20.75 -11.82
N LEU A 649 19.94 20.95 -12.59
CA LEU A 649 18.63 21.29 -12.02
C LEU A 649 18.09 20.17 -11.12
N GLN A 650 18.32 18.91 -11.49
CA GLN A 650 17.95 17.77 -10.65
C GLN A 650 18.76 17.75 -9.35
N GLU A 651 20.06 18.02 -9.41
CA GLU A 651 20.94 18.09 -8.25
C GLU A 651 20.54 19.21 -7.29
N GLU A 652 20.23 20.40 -7.80
CA GLU A 652 19.70 21.53 -7.01
C GLU A 652 18.41 21.13 -6.26
N ILE A 653 17.45 20.51 -6.95
CA ILE A 653 16.20 20.05 -6.32
C ILE A 653 16.47 18.98 -5.25
N LEU A 654 17.42 18.06 -5.48
CA LEU A 654 17.79 17.04 -4.49
C LEU A 654 18.41 17.65 -3.24
N ILE A 655 19.23 18.71 -3.40
CA ILE A 655 19.79 19.47 -2.28
C ILE A 655 18.66 20.16 -1.51
N ASP A 656 17.76 20.88 -2.20
CA ASP A 656 16.61 21.54 -1.56
C ASP A 656 15.75 20.52 -0.77
N MET A 657 15.49 19.35 -1.34
CA MET A 657 14.74 18.27 -0.68
C MET A 657 15.48 17.71 0.55
N ALA A 658 16.80 17.57 0.47
CA ALA A 658 17.60 17.11 1.60
C ALA A 658 17.61 18.16 2.73
N GLU A 659 17.67 19.44 2.39
CA GLU A 659 17.60 20.54 3.36
C GLU A 659 16.24 20.60 4.06
N MET A 660 15.13 20.28 3.38
CA MET A 660 13.80 20.17 4.00
C MET A 660 13.76 19.12 5.14
N LEU A 661 14.65 18.13 5.15
CA LEU A 661 14.72 17.14 6.23
C LEU A 661 15.43 17.67 7.48
N LEU A 662 16.15 18.79 7.36
CA LEU A 662 17.03 19.35 8.39
C LEU A 662 16.61 20.76 8.81
N ASP A 663 15.79 21.44 8.02
CA ASP A 663 15.35 22.83 8.21
C ASP A 663 13.82 22.93 8.19
N ASP A 664 13.24 23.22 9.36
CA ASP A 664 11.80 23.35 9.57
C ASP A 664 11.16 24.48 8.76
N GLU A 665 11.87 25.58 8.48
CA GLU A 665 11.31 26.69 7.68
C GLU A 665 11.20 26.31 6.21
N LYS A 666 12.23 25.62 5.67
CA LYS A 666 12.19 25.07 4.31
C LYS A 666 11.12 23.98 4.17
N ALA A 667 11.00 23.11 5.17
CA ALA A 667 9.94 22.12 5.22
C ALA A 667 8.55 22.76 5.24
N LEU A 668 8.35 23.79 6.06
CA LEU A 668 7.08 24.51 6.14
C LEU A 668 6.74 25.23 4.84
N SER A 669 7.71 25.88 4.20
CA SER A 669 7.50 26.53 2.89
C SER A 669 7.04 25.52 1.84
N ALA A 670 7.70 24.35 1.76
CA ALA A 670 7.32 23.30 0.82
C ALA A 670 5.94 22.69 1.13
N LEU A 671 5.58 22.53 2.41
CA LEU A 671 4.27 22.04 2.82
C LEU A 671 3.15 23.05 2.49
N LEU A 672 3.37 24.34 2.77
CA LEU A 672 2.40 25.40 2.42
C LEU A 672 2.21 25.48 0.90
N GLU A 673 3.29 25.32 0.13
CA GLU A 673 3.22 25.25 -1.33
C GLU A 673 2.42 24.04 -1.83
N ASP A 674 2.60 22.86 -1.23
CA ASP A 674 1.83 21.68 -1.63
C ASP A 674 0.38 21.74 -1.13
N THR A 675 0.06 22.45 -0.04
CA THR A 675 -1.35 22.71 0.36
C THR A 675 -2.13 23.55 -0.66
N ASP A 676 -1.45 24.47 -1.35
CA ASP A 676 -2.05 25.21 -2.47
C ASP A 676 -2.17 24.35 -3.74
N SER A 677 -1.22 23.44 -3.98
CA SER A 677 -1.22 22.47 -5.10
C SER A 677 -2.21 21.30 -4.89
N THR A 678 -2.44 20.89 -3.65
CA THR A 678 -3.27 19.73 -3.24
C THR A 678 -4.76 19.95 -3.32
N ARG A 679 -5.23 21.17 -3.67
CA ARG A 679 -6.59 21.36 -4.19
C ARG A 679 -6.90 20.43 -5.38
N GLN A 680 -5.88 19.88 -6.06
CA GLN A 680 -6.02 18.83 -7.08
C GLN A 680 -5.52 17.43 -6.68
N ARG A 681 -4.70 17.29 -5.62
CA ARG A 681 -3.95 16.05 -5.31
C ARG A 681 -4.49 15.22 -4.14
N ALA A 682 -5.62 15.54 -3.52
CA ALA A 682 -6.27 14.68 -2.51
C ALA A 682 -6.90 13.37 -3.09
N ASN A 683 -6.28 12.81 -4.13
CA ASN A 683 -6.56 11.46 -4.65
C ASN A 683 -5.35 10.52 -4.48
N TYR A 684 -4.29 10.93 -3.79
CA TYR A 684 -3.09 10.11 -3.62
C TYR A 684 -3.04 9.47 -2.23
N ASP A 685 -2.91 8.15 -2.26
CA ASP A 685 -2.93 7.22 -1.14
C ASP A 685 -1.99 7.66 0.00
N GLY A 686 -2.58 8.13 1.10
CA GLY A 686 -1.86 8.52 2.32
C GLY A 686 -1.63 7.39 3.32
N TYR A 687 -2.12 6.18 3.03
CA TYR A 687 -2.03 5.04 3.96
C TYR A 687 -1.33 3.80 3.38
N PHE A 688 -0.95 3.80 2.09
CA PHE A 688 -0.35 2.64 1.42
C PHE A 688 0.83 3.03 0.52
N ARG A 689 1.76 3.83 1.04
CA ARG A 689 3.10 3.96 0.45
C ARG A 689 4.15 3.60 1.49
#